data_AF-A0A651E934-F1
#
_entry.id   AF-A0A651E934-F1
#
_cell.length_a   1.000
_cell.length_b   1.000
_cell.length_c   1.000
_cell.angle_alpha   90.00
_cell.angle_beta   90.00
_cell.angle_gamma   90.00
#
_symmetry.space_group_name_H-M   'P 1'
#
loop_
_entity.id
_entity.type
_entity.pdbx_description
1 polymer ?
#
loop_
_entity_poly.entity_id
_entity_poly.type
_entity_poly.pdbx_seq_one_letter_code
_entity_poly.pdbx_strand_id
1 'polypeptide(L)'
;MNQSNPFLHARHRDEWLASGVDEAIIMSNVWTIEDPQQLDKLLNRNTKSRWKHSDDLVPGWAVAGCDPVTGEATLKGAQFKPDKPKLDPHTRKPRKYLSPSRQTLAPLFLTPGTKLGGLSFWANVKEDKSQPLLITEGAKKAGCVLSRGIPCVSIPGVSTGGKLGRLRPELEHFADYGRLVYLAFDRDIITKPQVRNALHNLGRMLKAKGCMVYVMEWRNDKKGIDDYLAVGYELQPIIDNAKTLEEWHDAWDDEPDSEDLEQCKLALRYKLIAEKIGDRLKFNDLKGVIELDGQTADTDELRLYLALKFNIEVPQRDCETIIPVLAKRGSYSPVAAYLKQCADNYDPDPDLLDAVAKLYLGAESALHACYIRKTLISAVARALNPGCKVDTVCILSGLQGVGKSTFWKLLAGEEWFDDTVGSVSDKDERLKLHQSWFVEWAELEAVFRRKDVSAVKAFITTQRDQIRPPYGRVVKEFARPSIIVGTTNFDEFLADPTGNRRFWVVPVNKAVPLDELATERDRIWAAAVHAYHAGEGWTLPAGMRDEAVKENENYQLSDPWEEPIFSYCEGLERVNAADVLTFALKIDVDRHDRASQMRVTNLLKAGGWTSVREVVHGRRLRFWYPPKVLDIGCPGCPEEAEKQAVLEGQPSGQPPGQPTGQPPENHQNPPPPPPPNEPRDNLDNLDNLIPKTRTRSEKTLSSSSEPSIKVGDWVEIRHGGMFFGKEAIVESIGAFQVVVRHPSWVVPHCYKPENLKKVKAQR
;
A
#
# COMPACT_ATOMS: atom_id res chain seq x y z
N MET A 1 -62.91 -6.83 19.20
CA MET A 1 -63.29 -6.76 20.64
C MET A 1 -64.69 -6.16 20.69
N ASN A 2 -65.61 -6.68 21.52
CA ASN A 2 -66.93 -6.06 21.66
C ASN A 2 -66.78 -4.76 22.45
N GLN A 3 -67.00 -3.62 21.80
CA GLN A 3 -67.12 -2.33 22.49
C GLN A 3 -68.61 -2.03 22.73
N SER A 4 -69.12 -2.46 23.88
CA SER A 4 -70.15 -1.66 24.56
C SER A 4 -69.54 -0.29 24.87
N ASN A 5 -70.24 0.77 24.50
CA ASN A 5 -69.75 2.15 24.39
C ASN A 5 -68.71 2.54 25.46
N PRO A 6 -67.43 2.75 25.10
CA PRO A 6 -66.37 2.93 26.09
C PRO A 6 -66.50 4.28 26.79
N PHE A 7 -66.27 4.28 28.11
CA PHE A 7 -66.47 5.45 28.96
C PHE A 7 -65.63 6.65 28.50
N LEU A 8 -66.27 7.82 28.33
CA LEU A 8 -65.63 9.07 27.94
C LEU A 8 -66.06 10.20 28.89
N HIS A 9 -65.08 10.89 29.48
CA HIS A 9 -65.33 12.04 30.35
C HIS A 9 -65.78 13.26 29.54
N ALA A 10 -66.71 14.05 30.10
CA ALA A 10 -67.18 15.30 29.49
C ALA A 10 -66.00 16.18 29.03
N ARG A 11 -65.08 16.53 29.94
CA ARG A 11 -63.84 17.28 29.63
C ARG A 11 -62.98 16.71 28.48
N HIS A 12 -63.03 15.41 28.18
CA HIS A 12 -62.29 14.81 27.06
C HIS A 12 -63.07 14.96 25.75
N ARG A 13 -64.37 14.68 25.78
CA ARG A 13 -65.32 14.98 24.68
C ARG A 13 -65.26 16.46 24.30
N ASP A 14 -65.30 17.34 25.29
CA ASP A 14 -65.33 18.78 25.11
C ASP A 14 -64.00 19.32 24.56
N GLU A 15 -62.85 18.69 24.89
CA GLU A 15 -61.55 19.01 24.27
C GLU A 15 -61.47 18.62 22.78
N TRP A 16 -62.30 17.66 22.35
CA TRP A 16 -62.43 17.26 20.95
C TRP A 16 -63.47 18.11 20.20
N LEU A 17 -64.61 18.43 20.84
CA LEU A 17 -65.59 19.40 20.32
C LEU A 17 -64.97 20.79 20.12
N ALA A 18 -64.09 21.23 21.05
CA ALA A 18 -63.35 22.48 20.91
C ALA A 18 -62.34 22.49 19.75
N SER A 19 -61.94 21.32 19.24
CA SER A 19 -61.20 21.17 17.97
C SER A 19 -62.12 21.05 16.75
N GLY A 20 -63.44 21.24 16.89
CA GLY A 20 -64.39 21.22 15.77
C GLY A 20 -64.69 19.84 15.18
N VAL A 21 -64.65 18.78 16.00
CA VAL A 21 -64.93 17.38 15.60
C VAL A 21 -66.40 17.01 15.91
N ASP A 22 -67.09 16.35 14.97
CA ASP A 22 -68.48 15.85 15.14
C ASP A 22 -68.55 14.76 16.23
N GLU A 23 -69.59 14.83 17.05
CA GLU A 23 -69.77 13.95 18.20
C GLU A 23 -69.83 12.45 17.84
N ALA A 24 -70.36 12.07 16.67
CA ALA A 24 -70.36 10.68 16.24
C ALA A 24 -68.94 10.17 15.93
N ILE A 25 -68.04 11.04 15.45
CA ILE A 25 -66.62 10.72 15.24
C ILE A 25 -65.91 10.62 16.60
N ILE A 26 -66.20 11.52 17.55
CA ILE A 26 -65.63 11.43 18.91
C ILE A 26 -66.02 10.10 19.56
N MET A 27 -67.31 9.80 19.64
CA MET A 27 -67.84 8.59 20.29
C MET A 27 -67.44 7.28 19.59
N SER A 28 -67.06 7.32 18.31
CA SER A 28 -66.61 6.13 17.56
C SER A 28 -65.10 5.84 17.69
N ASN A 29 -64.30 6.75 18.28
CA ASN A 29 -62.84 6.66 18.23
C ASN A 29 -62.11 6.99 19.55
N VAL A 30 -62.75 7.75 20.46
CA VAL A 30 -62.11 8.36 21.64
C VAL A 30 -62.71 7.82 22.93
N TRP A 31 -61.87 7.45 23.91
CA TRP A 31 -62.33 7.02 25.24
C TRP A 31 -61.38 7.48 26.36
N THR A 32 -61.91 7.55 27.58
CA THR A 32 -61.12 7.76 28.80
C THR A 32 -60.37 6.48 29.18
N ILE A 33 -59.12 6.61 29.61
CA ILE A 33 -58.46 5.58 30.41
C ILE A 33 -58.14 6.15 31.79
N GLU A 34 -58.73 5.54 32.83
CA GLU A 34 -58.42 5.80 34.25
C GLU A 34 -57.59 4.67 34.87
N ASP A 35 -57.63 3.47 34.29
CA ASP A 35 -56.92 2.28 34.76
C ASP A 35 -55.48 2.23 34.19
N PRO A 36 -54.44 2.26 35.05
CA PRO A 36 -53.04 2.15 34.63
C PRO A 36 -52.74 0.89 33.80
N GLN A 37 -53.42 -0.23 34.07
CA GLN A 37 -53.20 -1.50 33.38
C GLN A 37 -53.77 -1.50 31.96
N GLN A 38 -54.91 -0.82 31.76
CA GLN A 38 -55.45 -0.56 30.42
C GLN A 38 -54.54 0.36 29.63
N LEU A 39 -53.94 1.37 30.27
CA LEU A 39 -52.96 2.25 29.63
C LEU A 39 -51.68 1.51 29.25
N ASP A 40 -51.15 0.65 30.12
CA ASP A 40 -49.97 -0.18 29.82
C ASP A 40 -50.24 -1.18 28.69
N LYS A 41 -51.45 -1.76 28.65
CA LYS A 41 -51.89 -2.67 27.59
C LYS A 41 -51.99 -1.94 26.24
N LEU A 42 -52.58 -0.73 26.21
CA LEU A 42 -52.65 0.09 25.00
C LEU A 42 -51.24 0.50 24.53
N LEU A 43 -50.39 0.98 25.44
CA LEU A 43 -49.05 1.46 25.12
C LEU A 43 -48.00 0.35 24.97
N ASN A 44 -48.40 -0.93 24.95
CA ASN A 44 -47.51 -2.10 24.86
C ASN A 44 -46.32 -2.01 25.84
N ARG A 45 -46.64 -1.75 27.12
CA ARG A 45 -45.70 -1.66 28.25
C ARG A 45 -45.69 -2.97 29.05
N ASN A 46 -44.85 -3.05 30.08
CA ASN A 46 -44.63 -4.31 30.81
C ASN A 46 -45.75 -4.62 31.82
N THR A 47 -46.90 -5.08 31.32
CA THR A 47 -48.06 -5.52 32.09
C THR A 47 -47.79 -6.68 33.06
N LYS A 48 -46.61 -7.33 33.01
CA LYS A 48 -46.20 -8.41 33.93
C LYS A 48 -45.54 -7.91 35.23
N SER A 49 -45.31 -6.60 35.38
CA SER A 49 -44.61 -6.04 36.55
C SER A 49 -45.56 -5.28 37.47
N ARG A 50 -45.95 -5.91 38.59
CA ARG A 50 -46.89 -5.40 39.62
C ARG A 50 -46.49 -4.08 40.32
N TRP A 51 -45.35 -3.50 39.93
CA TRP A 51 -44.72 -2.33 40.56
C TRP A 51 -44.25 -1.29 39.53
N LYS A 52 -44.62 -1.41 38.25
CA LYS A 52 -44.17 -0.53 37.16
C LYS A 52 -45.29 -0.22 36.18
N HIS A 53 -46.41 0.28 36.73
CA HIS A 53 -47.56 0.70 35.95
C HIS A 53 -47.48 2.17 35.54
N SER A 54 -48.35 2.57 34.60
CA SER A 54 -48.43 3.95 34.12
C SER A 54 -49.31 4.85 35.01
N ASP A 55 -49.21 4.69 36.34
CA ASP A 55 -50.13 5.26 37.33
C ASP A 55 -50.16 6.80 37.31
N ASP A 56 -49.02 7.42 37.04
CA ASP A 56 -48.85 8.88 36.99
C ASP A 56 -49.10 9.49 35.59
N LEU A 57 -49.72 8.71 34.69
CA LEU A 57 -50.16 9.14 33.36
C LEU A 57 -51.69 8.99 33.17
N VAL A 58 -52.40 8.41 34.13
CA VAL A 58 -53.86 8.40 34.18
C VAL A 58 -54.38 9.46 35.18
N PRO A 59 -55.63 9.94 35.02
CA PRO A 59 -56.49 9.75 33.86
C PRO A 59 -56.04 10.54 32.62
N GLY A 60 -56.60 10.17 31.47
CA GLY A 60 -56.41 10.84 30.18
C GLY A 60 -57.31 10.21 29.12
N TRP A 61 -57.16 10.60 27.86
CA TRP A 61 -57.91 10.00 26.75
C TRP A 61 -57.01 9.25 25.77
N ALA A 62 -57.54 8.14 25.28
CA ALA A 62 -57.01 7.37 24.16
C ALA A 62 -57.83 7.64 22.89
N VAL A 63 -57.17 7.52 21.75
CA VAL A 63 -57.81 7.49 20.44
C VAL A 63 -57.27 6.31 19.63
N ALA A 64 -58.17 5.62 18.94
CA ALA A 64 -57.89 4.58 17.97
C ALA A 64 -58.82 4.77 16.75
N GLY A 65 -58.78 3.85 15.79
CA GLY A 65 -59.49 4.00 14.52
C GLY A 65 -59.98 2.68 13.96
N CYS A 66 -60.22 2.65 12.65
CA CYS A 66 -60.53 1.43 11.90
C CYS A 66 -59.37 1.04 10.98
N ASP A 67 -59.29 -0.24 10.61
CA ASP A 67 -58.42 -0.66 9.52
C ASP A 67 -59.02 -0.19 8.19
N PRO A 68 -58.28 0.56 7.34
CA PRO A 68 -58.85 1.20 6.16
C PRO A 68 -59.35 0.24 5.08
N VAL A 69 -59.02 -1.07 5.16
CA VAL A 69 -59.44 -2.07 4.16
C VAL A 69 -60.64 -2.88 4.64
N THR A 70 -60.77 -3.17 5.94
CA THR A 70 -61.88 -3.98 6.48
C THR A 70 -62.94 -3.17 7.22
N GLY A 71 -62.65 -1.92 7.60
CA GLY A 71 -63.51 -1.10 8.46
C GLY A 71 -63.50 -1.53 9.93
N GLU A 72 -62.82 -2.61 10.31
CA GLU A 72 -62.82 -3.13 11.68
C GLU A 72 -62.01 -2.24 12.64
N ALA A 73 -62.50 -2.06 13.86
CA ALA A 73 -61.83 -1.27 14.89
C ALA A 73 -60.42 -1.83 15.24
N THR A 74 -59.40 -0.98 15.14
CA THR A 74 -57.98 -1.35 15.25
C THR A 74 -57.21 -0.44 16.20
N LEU A 75 -56.25 -1.01 16.93
CA LEU A 75 -55.32 -0.25 17.77
C LEU A 75 -54.01 0.14 17.03
N LYS A 76 -53.89 -0.17 15.72
CA LYS A 76 -52.82 0.38 14.87
C LYS A 76 -52.90 1.91 14.88
N GLY A 77 -51.76 2.58 15.03
CA GLY A 77 -51.68 4.05 15.03
C GLY A 77 -52.29 4.74 16.26
N ALA A 78 -52.81 3.98 17.24
CA ALA A 78 -53.47 4.54 18.41
C ALA A 78 -52.54 5.47 19.23
N GLN A 79 -53.15 6.50 19.83
CA GLN A 79 -52.45 7.50 20.65
C GLN A 79 -53.14 7.65 22.00
N PHE A 80 -52.37 8.06 23.02
CA PHE A 80 -52.89 8.44 24.33
C PHE A 80 -52.36 9.82 24.74
N LYS A 81 -53.25 10.64 25.30
CA LYS A 81 -52.95 11.94 25.89
C LYS A 81 -53.27 11.90 27.41
N PRO A 82 -52.26 11.95 28.29
CA PRO A 82 -52.49 12.14 29.73
C PRO A 82 -53.02 13.54 30.01
N ASP A 83 -53.82 13.71 31.08
CA ASP A 83 -54.16 15.03 31.62
C ASP A 83 -52.91 15.82 32.01
N LYS A 84 -51.96 15.12 32.62
CA LYS A 84 -50.74 15.63 33.23
C LYS A 84 -49.52 15.11 32.45
N PRO A 85 -49.22 15.67 31.26
CA PRO A 85 -48.10 15.21 30.45
C PRO A 85 -46.76 15.46 31.13
N LYS A 86 -46.00 14.39 31.36
CA LYS A 86 -44.63 14.46 31.87
C LYS A 86 -43.75 15.35 30.98
N LEU A 87 -42.84 16.09 31.61
CA LEU A 87 -41.79 16.79 30.89
C LEU A 87 -40.79 15.77 30.32
N ASP A 88 -40.37 16.00 29.09
CA ASP A 88 -39.27 15.27 28.46
C ASP A 88 -37.93 15.63 29.15
N PRO A 89 -37.11 14.65 29.59
CA PRO A 89 -35.92 14.94 30.41
C PRO A 89 -34.86 15.81 29.73
N HIS A 90 -34.79 15.79 28.40
CA HIS A 90 -33.75 16.49 27.64
C HIS A 90 -34.22 17.87 27.16
N THR A 91 -35.43 17.94 26.60
CA THR A 91 -35.99 19.19 26.04
C THR A 91 -36.79 20.01 27.04
N ARG A 92 -37.10 19.46 28.23
CA ARG A 92 -37.98 20.02 29.28
C ARG A 92 -39.41 20.39 28.82
N LYS A 93 -39.83 19.95 27.62
CA LYS A 93 -41.16 20.22 27.06
C LYS A 93 -42.15 19.12 27.45
N PRO A 94 -43.43 19.43 27.70
CA PRO A 94 -44.43 18.41 28.05
C PRO A 94 -44.67 17.46 26.87
N ARG A 95 -44.48 16.15 27.10
CA ARG A 95 -44.73 15.10 26.11
C ARG A 95 -46.23 14.81 26.02
N LYS A 96 -46.94 15.66 25.27
CA LYS A 96 -48.41 15.66 25.16
C LYS A 96 -49.00 14.33 24.66
N TYR A 97 -48.31 13.62 23.76
CA TYR A 97 -48.82 12.38 23.16
C TYR A 97 -47.88 11.19 23.38
N LEU A 98 -48.48 10.04 23.62
CA LEU A 98 -47.85 8.74 23.79
C LEU A 98 -48.41 7.74 22.76
N SER A 99 -47.56 6.83 22.30
CA SER A 99 -47.91 5.77 21.33
C SER A 99 -47.29 4.43 21.75
N PRO A 100 -47.77 3.29 21.24
CA PRO A 100 -47.33 1.97 21.67
C PRO A 100 -45.82 1.72 21.53
N SER A 101 -45.22 1.15 22.57
CA SER A 101 -43.79 0.84 22.61
C SER A 101 -43.46 -0.36 21.71
N ARG A 102 -42.27 -0.35 21.10
CA ARG A 102 -41.74 -1.45 20.26
C ARG A 102 -42.60 -1.84 19.03
N GLN A 103 -43.63 -1.07 18.70
CA GLN A 103 -44.42 -1.23 17.48
C GLN A 103 -44.02 -0.17 16.44
N THR A 104 -44.27 -0.48 15.17
CA THR A 104 -44.15 0.50 14.09
C THR A 104 -45.25 1.56 14.23
N LEU A 105 -44.88 2.84 14.26
CA LEU A 105 -45.85 3.94 14.21
C LEU A 105 -46.56 3.92 12.85
N ALA A 106 -47.84 3.56 12.86
CA ALA A 106 -48.72 3.47 11.69
C ALA A 106 -49.63 4.71 11.59
N PRO A 107 -50.12 5.06 10.38
CA PRO A 107 -51.16 6.08 10.21
C PRO A 107 -52.46 5.68 10.92
N LEU A 108 -53.26 6.67 11.30
CA LEU A 108 -54.53 6.52 12.02
C LEU A 108 -55.70 6.98 11.13
N PHE A 109 -56.60 6.05 10.85
CA PHE A 109 -57.83 6.25 10.06
C PHE A 109 -59.02 6.25 11.01
N LEU A 110 -59.63 7.41 11.24
CA LEU A 110 -60.75 7.53 12.18
C LEU A 110 -62.03 6.96 11.57
N THR A 111 -62.82 6.26 12.38
CA THR A 111 -64.17 5.80 12.04
C THR A 111 -65.08 7.03 11.89
N PRO A 112 -65.65 7.33 10.71
CA PRO A 112 -66.22 8.64 10.39
C PRO A 112 -67.67 8.84 10.87
N GLY A 113 -68.18 7.97 11.74
CA GLY A 113 -69.58 7.97 12.16
C GLY A 113 -70.55 7.53 11.05
N THR A 114 -71.81 7.30 11.42
CA THR A 114 -72.82 6.74 10.50
C THR A 114 -73.24 7.70 9.38
N LYS A 115 -73.22 9.02 9.64
CA LYS A 115 -73.57 10.06 8.65
C LYS A 115 -72.72 10.03 7.37
N LEU A 116 -71.47 9.55 7.50
CA LEU A 116 -70.49 9.49 6.40
C LEU A 116 -70.27 8.05 5.89
N GLY A 117 -71.25 7.15 6.07
CA GLY A 117 -71.17 5.76 5.61
C GLY A 117 -70.51 4.78 6.60
N GLY A 118 -70.01 5.26 7.74
CA GLY A 118 -69.49 4.39 8.81
C GLY A 118 -68.33 3.51 8.37
N LEU A 119 -68.48 2.19 8.53
CA LEU A 119 -67.39 1.22 8.33
C LEU A 119 -66.92 1.11 6.87
N SER A 120 -67.78 1.38 5.88
CA SER A 120 -67.43 1.27 4.45
C SER A 120 -66.72 2.50 3.90
N PHE A 121 -66.72 3.65 4.60
CA PHE A 121 -66.18 4.92 4.09
C PHE A 121 -64.76 4.79 3.55
N TRP A 122 -63.83 4.21 4.29
CA TRP A 122 -62.43 4.13 3.85
C TRP A 122 -62.22 3.18 2.66
N ALA A 123 -63.07 2.16 2.50
CA ALA A 123 -63.11 1.34 1.28
C ALA A 123 -63.66 2.15 0.10
N ASN A 124 -64.77 2.87 0.29
CA ASN A 124 -65.36 3.73 -0.74
C ASN A 124 -64.39 4.83 -1.18
N VAL A 125 -63.69 5.49 -0.24
CA VAL A 125 -62.64 6.48 -0.52
C VAL A 125 -61.48 5.87 -1.27
N LYS A 126 -61.09 4.63 -0.96
CA LYS A 126 -60.01 3.90 -1.65
C LYS A 126 -60.36 3.63 -3.11
N GLU A 127 -61.59 3.21 -3.39
CA GLU A 127 -62.10 2.93 -4.74
C GLU A 127 -62.37 4.22 -5.53
N ASP A 128 -63.01 5.21 -4.91
CA ASP A 128 -63.25 6.53 -5.51
C ASP A 128 -61.99 7.39 -5.47
N LYS A 129 -61.19 7.28 -6.53
CA LYS A 129 -59.99 8.09 -6.77
C LYS A 129 -60.27 9.57 -6.99
N SER A 130 -61.51 9.98 -7.26
CA SER A 130 -61.85 11.40 -7.48
C SER A 130 -61.91 12.18 -6.16
N GLN A 131 -62.19 11.51 -5.04
CA GLN A 131 -62.15 12.13 -3.72
C GLN A 131 -60.71 12.47 -3.30
N PRO A 132 -60.45 13.69 -2.81
CA PRO A 132 -59.13 14.09 -2.32
C PRO A 132 -58.82 13.43 -0.97
N LEU A 133 -57.56 13.11 -0.74
CA LEU A 133 -57.06 12.59 0.54
C LEU A 133 -56.26 13.67 1.27
N LEU A 134 -56.67 14.06 2.48
CA LEU A 134 -55.91 14.98 3.33
C LEU A 134 -55.03 14.19 4.32
N ILE A 135 -53.81 14.66 4.58
CA ILE A 135 -52.89 14.07 5.57
C ILE A 135 -52.37 15.16 6.52
N THR A 136 -52.47 14.92 7.82
CA THR A 136 -52.14 15.86 8.91
C THR A 136 -51.55 15.14 10.11
N GLU A 137 -50.76 15.81 10.97
CA GLU A 137 -50.24 15.21 12.21
C GLU A 137 -51.17 15.41 13.42
N GLY A 138 -51.69 14.30 13.94
CA GLY A 138 -52.50 14.25 15.16
C GLY A 138 -54.01 14.09 14.92
N ALA A 139 -54.62 13.24 15.75
CA ALA A 139 -55.97 12.74 15.50
C ALA A 139 -57.07 13.81 15.48
N LYS A 140 -56.97 14.88 16.29
CA LYS A 140 -58.01 15.92 16.35
C LYS A 140 -58.16 16.71 15.04
N LYS A 141 -57.06 16.99 14.34
CA LYS A 141 -57.06 17.62 13.02
C LYS A 141 -57.73 16.74 11.97
N ALA A 142 -57.35 15.46 11.92
CA ALA A 142 -57.98 14.50 11.05
C ALA A 142 -59.50 14.40 11.33
N GLY A 143 -59.90 14.35 12.61
CA GLY A 143 -61.30 14.38 13.01
C GLY A 143 -62.04 15.64 12.55
N CYS A 144 -61.43 16.82 12.69
CA CYS A 144 -62.04 18.11 12.34
C CYS A 144 -62.28 18.26 10.83
N VAL A 145 -61.32 17.82 10.02
CA VAL A 145 -61.45 17.75 8.56
C VAL A 145 -62.47 16.69 8.14
N LEU A 146 -62.41 15.50 8.73
CA LEU A 146 -63.34 14.39 8.46
C LEU A 146 -64.78 14.74 8.83
N SER A 147 -64.98 15.59 9.85
CA SER A 147 -66.31 16.12 10.25
C SER A 147 -66.95 17.02 9.19
N ARG A 148 -66.17 17.48 8.19
CA ARG A 148 -66.64 18.23 7.02
C ARG A 148 -66.78 17.34 5.78
N GLY A 149 -66.75 16.02 5.96
CA GLY A 149 -66.91 15.02 4.89
C GLY A 149 -65.66 14.73 4.07
N ILE A 150 -64.54 15.41 4.32
CA ILE A 150 -63.30 15.23 3.53
C ILE A 150 -62.43 14.12 4.16
N PRO A 151 -62.02 13.08 3.41
CA PRO A 151 -61.20 11.99 3.94
C PRO A 151 -59.85 12.51 4.46
N CYS A 152 -59.59 12.35 5.77
CA CYS A 152 -58.37 12.84 6.39
C CYS A 152 -57.68 11.80 7.30
N VAL A 153 -56.39 11.58 7.07
CA VAL A 153 -55.56 10.59 7.78
C VAL A 153 -54.62 11.29 8.76
N SER A 154 -54.61 10.83 10.02
CA SER A 154 -53.69 11.33 11.04
C SER A 154 -52.40 10.52 11.04
N ILE A 155 -51.25 11.14 10.77
CA ILE A 155 -49.94 10.52 11.06
C ILE A 155 -49.51 10.82 12.51
N PRO A 156 -49.02 9.83 13.29
CA PRO A 156 -48.61 10.06 14.69
C PRO A 156 -47.48 11.08 14.89
N GLY A 157 -46.68 11.35 13.85
CA GLY A 157 -45.74 12.46 13.80
C GLY A 157 -45.35 12.78 12.36
N VAL A 158 -44.84 13.99 12.12
CA VAL A 158 -44.59 14.54 10.77
C VAL A 158 -43.72 13.65 9.87
N SER A 159 -42.81 12.86 10.45
CA SER A 159 -41.91 11.94 9.74
C SER A 159 -42.39 10.47 9.73
N THR A 160 -43.57 10.13 10.25
CA THR A 160 -44.02 8.73 10.40
C THR A 160 -44.76 8.17 9.18
N GLY A 161 -45.10 8.99 8.19
CA GLY A 161 -45.82 8.59 6.96
C GLY A 161 -45.04 7.68 6.02
N GLY A 162 -43.74 7.48 6.25
CA GLY A 162 -42.91 6.50 5.57
C GLY A 162 -41.65 6.13 6.36
N LYS A 163 -40.79 5.29 5.77
CA LYS A 163 -39.46 4.94 6.30
C LYS A 163 -38.56 4.47 5.15
N LEU A 164 -37.30 4.93 5.12
CA LEU A 164 -36.29 4.56 4.11
C LEU A 164 -36.80 4.73 2.66
N GLY A 165 -37.41 5.88 2.36
CA GLY A 165 -37.93 6.22 1.03
C GLY A 165 -39.19 5.47 0.59
N ARG A 166 -39.82 4.69 1.47
CA ARG A 166 -41.08 3.97 1.19
C ARG A 166 -42.21 4.48 2.10
N LEU A 167 -43.42 4.60 1.55
CA LEU A 167 -44.63 4.91 2.32
C LEU A 167 -44.93 3.84 3.38
N ARG A 168 -45.82 4.18 4.31
CA ARG A 168 -46.51 3.18 5.14
C ARG A 168 -47.47 2.36 4.27
N PRO A 169 -47.54 1.02 4.40
CA PRO A 169 -48.47 0.19 3.62
C PRO A 169 -49.93 0.67 3.73
N GLU A 170 -50.32 1.16 4.90
CA GLU A 170 -51.68 1.66 5.14
C GLU A 170 -51.99 2.95 4.37
N LEU A 171 -51.00 3.81 4.10
CA LEU A 171 -51.12 4.98 3.21
C LEU A 171 -50.93 4.59 1.73
N GLU A 172 -50.06 3.60 1.46
CA GLU A 172 -49.80 3.08 0.12
C GLU A 172 -51.06 2.50 -0.53
N HIS A 173 -52.03 2.01 0.26
CA HIS A 173 -53.35 1.59 -0.21
C HIS A 173 -54.22 2.71 -0.82
N PHE A 174 -53.91 3.99 -0.57
CA PHE A 174 -54.63 5.15 -1.12
C PHE A 174 -53.79 5.96 -2.14
N ALA A 175 -52.50 5.66 -2.24
CA ALA A 175 -51.54 6.37 -3.06
C ALA A 175 -51.39 5.68 -4.43
N ASP A 176 -52.03 6.25 -5.44
CA ASP A 176 -52.17 5.69 -6.79
C ASP A 176 -52.18 6.84 -7.82
N TYR A 177 -51.95 6.51 -9.09
CA TYR A 177 -51.81 7.47 -10.18
C TYR A 177 -53.06 8.35 -10.34
N GLY A 178 -52.86 9.67 -10.31
CA GLY A 178 -53.91 10.68 -10.44
C GLY A 178 -54.70 11.00 -9.16
N ARG A 179 -54.44 10.34 -8.02
CA ARG A 179 -55.07 10.71 -6.74
C ARG A 179 -54.63 12.12 -6.33
N LEU A 180 -55.59 12.99 -6.03
CA LEU A 180 -55.35 14.27 -5.34
C LEU A 180 -55.04 14.01 -3.85
N VAL A 181 -53.88 14.48 -3.38
CA VAL A 181 -53.46 14.37 -1.97
C VAL A 181 -53.01 15.73 -1.46
N TYR A 182 -53.57 16.18 -0.33
CA TYR A 182 -53.23 17.46 0.29
C TYR A 182 -52.53 17.25 1.64
N LEU A 183 -51.40 17.91 1.83
CA LEU A 183 -50.61 17.87 3.07
C LEU A 183 -50.94 19.11 3.91
N ALA A 184 -51.55 18.89 5.08
CA ALA A 184 -52.09 19.92 5.97
C ALA A 184 -51.47 19.82 7.37
N PHE A 185 -50.16 20.07 7.47
CA PHE A 185 -49.43 20.06 8.74
C PHE A 185 -49.59 21.40 9.50
N ASP A 186 -49.34 21.41 10.82
CA ASP A 186 -49.23 22.64 11.62
C ASP A 186 -48.35 23.70 10.95
N ARG A 187 -48.61 24.99 11.22
CA ARG A 187 -47.73 26.15 10.88
C ARG A 187 -46.29 26.05 11.44
N ASP A 188 -45.97 24.97 12.14
CA ASP A 188 -44.60 24.51 12.37
C ASP A 188 -43.80 24.27 11.07
N ILE A 189 -44.45 24.01 9.92
CA ILE A 189 -43.78 23.92 8.60
C ILE A 189 -43.06 25.23 8.20
N ILE A 190 -43.64 26.38 8.58
CA ILE A 190 -43.08 27.71 8.31
C ILE A 190 -41.81 27.90 9.14
N THR A 191 -41.88 27.55 10.43
CA THR A 191 -40.90 27.95 11.45
C THR A 191 -39.86 26.88 11.81
N LYS A 192 -39.97 25.65 11.29
CA LYS A 192 -39.09 24.52 11.67
C LYS A 192 -38.67 23.72 10.42
N PRO A 193 -37.44 23.89 9.92
CA PRO A 193 -36.93 23.16 8.74
C PRO A 193 -37.07 21.64 8.85
N GLN A 194 -36.86 21.06 10.04
CA GLN A 194 -37.09 19.62 10.31
C GLN A 194 -38.54 19.15 10.07
N VAL A 195 -39.53 20.04 10.19
CA VAL A 195 -40.95 19.75 9.91
C VAL A 195 -41.25 19.96 8.43
N ARG A 196 -40.72 21.04 7.82
CA ARG A 196 -40.76 21.31 6.38
C ARG A 196 -40.20 20.13 5.57
N ASN A 197 -39.02 19.65 5.96
CA ASN A 197 -38.34 18.51 5.33
C ASN A 197 -39.09 17.19 5.53
N ALA A 198 -39.80 17.01 6.65
CA ALA A 198 -40.61 15.81 6.86
C ALA A 198 -41.85 15.81 5.94
N LEU A 199 -42.51 16.97 5.76
CA LEU A 199 -43.60 17.15 4.80
C LEU A 199 -43.12 16.89 3.37
N HIS A 200 -42.03 17.54 2.95
CA HIS A 200 -41.49 17.39 1.60
C HIS A 200 -41.12 15.92 1.29
N ASN A 201 -40.47 15.21 2.21
CA ASN A 201 -40.16 13.79 2.03
C ASN A 201 -41.42 12.91 1.91
N LEU A 202 -42.48 13.19 2.69
CA LEU A 202 -43.77 12.50 2.54
C LEU A 202 -44.40 12.78 1.18
N GLY A 203 -44.40 14.04 0.74
CA GLY A 203 -44.88 14.45 -0.58
C GLY A 203 -44.13 13.73 -1.71
N ARG A 204 -42.79 13.67 -1.67
CA ARG A 204 -41.99 12.94 -2.67
C ARG A 204 -42.33 11.45 -2.71
N MET A 205 -42.55 10.80 -1.56
CA MET A 205 -42.96 9.39 -1.52
C MET A 205 -44.38 9.16 -2.09
N LEU A 206 -45.28 10.14 -1.97
CA LEU A 206 -46.61 10.12 -2.59
C LEU A 206 -46.56 10.40 -4.11
N LYS A 207 -45.78 11.39 -4.55
CA LYS A 207 -45.56 11.65 -6.00
C LYS A 207 -44.87 10.47 -6.69
N ALA A 208 -43.99 9.74 -6.00
CA ALA A 208 -43.41 8.49 -6.50
C ALA A 208 -44.43 7.33 -6.67
N LYS A 209 -45.68 7.52 -6.23
CA LYS A 209 -46.83 6.64 -6.53
C LYS A 209 -47.79 7.22 -7.58
N GLY A 210 -47.45 8.35 -8.20
CA GLY A 210 -48.27 9.04 -9.18
C GLY A 210 -49.36 9.95 -8.58
N CYS A 211 -49.34 10.20 -7.26
CA CYS A 211 -50.26 11.15 -6.64
C CYS A 211 -49.97 12.58 -7.12
N MET A 212 -51.03 13.36 -7.32
CA MET A 212 -50.96 14.81 -7.44
C MET A 212 -50.95 15.40 -6.02
N VAL A 213 -49.78 15.87 -5.56
CA VAL A 213 -49.57 16.30 -4.18
C VAL A 213 -49.56 17.82 -4.08
N TYR A 214 -50.37 18.34 -3.15
CA TYR A 214 -50.51 19.75 -2.82
C TYR A 214 -50.21 20.00 -1.34
N VAL A 215 -49.86 21.25 -1.00
CA VAL A 215 -49.59 21.68 0.38
C VAL A 215 -50.53 22.81 0.78
N MET A 216 -51.18 22.65 1.92
CA MET A 216 -52.20 23.57 2.43
C MET A 216 -51.60 24.56 3.42
N GLU A 217 -51.76 25.86 3.17
CA GLU A 217 -51.25 26.95 4.01
C GLU A 217 -52.35 27.97 4.33
N TRP A 218 -52.41 28.47 5.57
CA TRP A 218 -53.42 29.45 6.00
C TRP A 218 -52.82 30.69 6.67
N ARG A 219 -53.44 31.85 6.42
CA ARG A 219 -52.89 33.19 6.73
C ARG A 219 -53.32 33.80 8.07
N ASN A 220 -53.77 33.02 9.05
CA ASN A 220 -54.16 33.51 10.38
C ASN A 220 -53.24 33.00 11.51
N ASP A 221 -53.51 33.44 12.75
CA ASP A 221 -52.70 33.14 13.94
C ASP A 221 -52.79 31.68 14.44
N LYS A 222 -53.63 30.85 13.82
CA LYS A 222 -53.98 29.50 14.30
C LYS A 222 -52.92 28.47 13.93
N LYS A 223 -52.53 27.61 14.88
CA LYS A 223 -51.39 26.70 14.70
C LYS A 223 -51.74 25.51 13.83
N GLY A 224 -52.85 24.84 14.14
CA GLY A 224 -53.36 23.68 13.42
C GLY A 224 -54.58 23.98 12.55
N ILE A 225 -54.89 23.05 11.65
CA ILE A 225 -56.10 23.11 10.83
C ILE A 225 -57.38 22.92 11.67
N ASP A 226 -57.30 22.25 12.83
CA ASP A 226 -58.41 22.21 13.80
C ASP A 226 -58.61 23.57 14.48
N ASP A 227 -57.54 24.23 14.94
CA ASP A 227 -57.61 25.60 15.48
C ASP A 227 -58.20 26.60 14.46
N TYR A 228 -57.87 26.43 13.16
CA TYR A 228 -58.41 27.24 12.06
C TYR A 228 -59.92 27.00 11.87
N LEU A 229 -60.31 25.74 11.70
CA LEU A 229 -61.68 25.36 11.36
C LEU A 229 -62.66 25.47 12.54
N ALA A 230 -62.19 25.38 13.78
CA ALA A 230 -63.02 25.55 14.99
C ALA A 230 -63.48 26.99 15.22
N VAL A 231 -62.79 27.98 14.65
CA VAL A 231 -63.18 29.41 14.70
C VAL A 231 -64.22 29.78 13.62
N GLY A 232 -64.63 28.82 12.78
CA GLY A 232 -65.68 29.01 11.78
C GLY A 232 -65.19 29.46 10.40
N TYR A 233 -63.88 29.45 10.16
CA TYR A 233 -63.33 29.64 8.81
C TYR A 233 -63.62 28.40 7.92
N GLU A 234 -63.79 28.63 6.62
CA GLU A 234 -64.09 27.60 5.64
C GLU A 234 -62.83 26.90 5.10
N LEU A 235 -62.99 25.63 4.70
CA LEU A 235 -61.88 24.81 4.20
C LEU A 235 -61.60 25.02 2.70
N GLN A 236 -62.62 25.35 1.91
CA GLN A 236 -62.52 25.50 0.45
C GLN A 236 -61.47 26.55 0.04
N PRO A 237 -61.39 27.76 0.66
CA PRO A 237 -60.36 28.74 0.30
C PRO A 237 -58.92 28.27 0.56
N ILE A 238 -58.68 27.31 1.46
CA ILE A 238 -57.34 26.72 1.65
C ILE A 238 -57.06 25.68 0.54
N ILE A 239 -58.07 24.91 0.11
CA ILE A 239 -57.96 23.96 -0.99
C ILE A 239 -57.68 24.70 -2.31
N ASP A 240 -58.42 25.77 -2.59
CA ASP A 240 -58.29 26.57 -3.82
C ASP A 240 -56.94 27.31 -3.92
N ASN A 241 -56.32 27.63 -2.77
CA ASN A 241 -55.01 28.28 -2.69
C ASN A 241 -53.88 27.30 -2.31
N ALA A 242 -54.13 25.99 -2.35
CA ALA A 242 -53.10 24.99 -2.07
C ALA A 242 -52.11 24.93 -3.24
N LYS A 243 -50.83 25.18 -2.96
CA LYS A 243 -49.74 25.06 -3.94
C LYS A 243 -49.48 23.58 -4.25
N THR A 244 -49.01 23.25 -5.44
CA THR A 244 -48.38 21.93 -5.67
C THR A 244 -47.16 21.74 -4.77
N LEU A 245 -46.70 20.50 -4.59
CA LEU A 245 -45.51 20.22 -3.80
C LEU A 245 -44.26 20.97 -4.31
N GLU A 246 -44.16 21.14 -5.63
CA GLU A 246 -43.12 21.91 -6.31
C GLU A 246 -43.28 23.40 -6.05
N GLU A 247 -44.41 24.04 -6.42
CA GLU A 247 -44.64 25.47 -6.16
C GLU A 247 -44.52 25.83 -4.65
N TRP A 248 -44.80 24.88 -3.76
CA TRP A 248 -44.58 25.06 -2.32
C TRP A 248 -43.10 25.00 -1.94
N HIS A 249 -42.30 24.12 -2.56
CA HIS A 249 -40.87 24.03 -2.33
C HIS A 249 -40.14 25.23 -2.94
N ASP A 250 -40.41 25.54 -4.20
CA ASP A 250 -39.79 26.62 -4.96
C ASP A 250 -40.04 27.98 -4.27
N ALA A 251 -41.22 28.16 -3.66
CA ALA A 251 -41.56 29.33 -2.83
C ALA A 251 -40.82 29.42 -1.48
N TRP A 252 -39.92 28.48 -1.15
CA TRP A 252 -38.91 28.60 -0.09
C TRP A 252 -37.48 28.79 -0.64
N ASP A 253 -37.28 28.62 -1.96
CA ASP A 253 -35.98 28.73 -2.63
C ASP A 253 -35.79 30.15 -3.24
N ASP A 254 -36.85 30.97 -3.28
CA ASP A 254 -36.90 32.33 -3.87
C ASP A 254 -36.24 33.44 -3.01
N GLU A 255 -35.88 33.15 -1.76
CA GLU A 255 -34.69 33.76 -1.14
C GLU A 255 -33.58 32.71 -1.15
N PRO A 256 -32.66 32.73 -2.15
CA PRO A 256 -31.39 32.01 -2.03
C PRO A 256 -30.56 32.70 -0.96
N ASP A 257 -30.82 32.32 0.29
CA ASP A 257 -30.02 32.65 1.45
C ASP A 257 -28.57 32.31 1.10
N SER A 258 -27.68 33.33 1.08
CA SER A 258 -26.38 33.23 0.40
C SER A 258 -25.39 32.23 1.06
N GLU A 259 -25.85 31.53 2.09
CA GLU A 259 -25.18 30.47 2.81
C GLU A 259 -25.62 29.05 2.38
N ASP A 260 -26.81 28.88 1.79
CA ASP A 260 -27.39 27.56 1.44
C ASP A 260 -26.92 27.00 0.08
N LEU A 261 -25.75 27.49 -0.35
CA LEU A 261 -24.78 26.71 -1.10
C LEU A 261 -24.23 25.59 -0.17
N GLU A 262 -25.12 24.67 0.27
CA GLU A 262 -25.05 23.94 1.56
C GLU A 262 -23.62 23.52 1.89
N GLN A 263 -23.02 24.26 2.82
CA GLN A 263 -21.57 24.37 2.93
C GLN A 263 -20.95 22.99 3.14
N CYS A 264 -20.32 22.44 2.08
CA CYS A 264 -19.79 21.08 2.07
C CYS A 264 -19.00 20.83 3.35
N LYS A 265 -19.49 19.93 4.21
CA LYS A 265 -19.03 19.85 5.61
C LYS A 265 -17.56 19.44 5.72
N LEU A 266 -17.06 18.70 4.72
CA LEU A 266 -15.64 18.43 4.53
C LEU A 266 -14.85 19.68 4.11
N ALA A 267 -15.39 20.53 3.23
CA ALA A 267 -14.77 21.79 2.83
C ALA A 267 -14.76 22.85 3.95
N LEU A 268 -15.76 22.86 4.84
CA LEU A 268 -15.74 23.65 6.08
C LEU A 268 -14.63 23.19 7.03
N ARG A 269 -14.61 21.89 7.35
CA ARG A 269 -13.55 21.29 8.18
C ARG A 269 -12.17 21.51 7.56
N TYR A 270 -12.07 21.44 6.23
CA TYR A 270 -10.85 21.74 5.49
C TYR A 270 -10.39 23.19 5.71
N LYS A 271 -11.27 24.19 5.48
CA LYS A 271 -10.97 25.61 5.73
C LYS A 271 -10.56 25.84 7.19
N LEU A 272 -11.30 25.27 8.13
CA LEU A 272 -11.11 25.44 9.57
C LEU A 272 -9.77 24.83 10.06
N ILE A 273 -9.41 23.63 9.61
CA ILE A 273 -8.12 23.01 9.95
C ILE A 273 -6.97 23.78 9.27
N ALA A 274 -7.15 24.20 8.01
CA ALA A 274 -6.18 25.03 7.29
C ALA A 274 -5.89 26.34 8.04
N GLU A 275 -6.92 27.03 8.53
CA GLU A 275 -6.79 28.29 9.26
C GLU A 275 -6.07 28.14 10.62
N LYS A 276 -6.26 27.03 11.35
CA LYS A 276 -5.68 26.87 12.70
C LYS A 276 -4.32 26.18 12.74
N ILE A 277 -4.06 25.25 11.81
CA ILE A 277 -2.80 24.48 11.77
C ILE A 277 -2.23 24.26 10.36
N GLY A 278 -2.87 24.74 9.28
CA GLY A 278 -2.48 24.43 7.90
C GLY A 278 -1.03 24.77 7.56
N ASP A 279 -0.60 26.00 7.87
CA ASP A 279 0.77 26.48 7.60
C ASP A 279 1.84 25.90 8.56
N ARG A 280 1.38 25.27 9.65
CA ARG A 280 2.22 24.61 10.67
C ARG A 280 2.35 23.10 10.43
N LEU A 281 1.47 22.51 9.63
CA LEU A 281 1.54 21.13 9.18
C LEU A 281 2.54 21.00 8.03
N LYS A 282 3.51 20.11 8.18
CA LYS A 282 4.45 19.73 7.13
C LYS A 282 4.41 18.23 6.88
N PHE A 283 4.88 17.83 5.70
CA PHE A 283 5.08 16.42 5.38
C PHE A 283 6.57 16.20 5.12
N ASN A 284 7.17 15.31 5.91
CA ASN A 284 8.57 14.96 5.81
C ASN A 284 8.74 13.93 4.68
N ASP A 285 9.17 14.40 3.51
CA ASP A 285 9.22 13.57 2.29
C ASP A 285 10.20 12.39 2.40
N LEU A 286 11.16 12.45 3.33
CA LEU A 286 12.08 11.36 3.65
C LEU A 286 11.42 10.32 4.56
N LYS A 287 11.04 10.69 5.80
CA LYS A 287 10.48 9.72 6.75
C LYS A 287 9.07 9.25 6.36
N GLY A 288 8.36 10.02 5.54
CA GLY A 288 7.00 9.74 5.08
C GLY A 288 5.91 10.09 6.09
N VAL A 289 6.23 10.92 7.08
CA VAL A 289 5.38 11.26 8.23
C VAL A 289 4.82 12.69 8.15
N ILE A 290 3.80 12.95 8.95
CA ILE A 290 3.20 14.28 9.14
C ILE A 290 3.82 14.88 10.41
N GLU A 291 4.16 16.16 10.34
CA GLU A 291 4.71 16.93 11.45
C GLU A 291 3.88 18.19 11.71
N LEU A 292 3.76 18.57 12.98
CA LEU A 292 3.24 19.87 13.42
C LEU A 292 4.34 20.60 14.19
N ASP A 293 4.69 21.82 13.76
CA ASP A 293 5.79 22.61 14.35
C ASP A 293 7.16 21.87 14.42
N GLY A 294 7.39 20.86 13.58
CA GLY A 294 8.60 20.03 13.56
C GLY A 294 8.56 18.83 14.53
N GLN A 295 7.41 18.51 15.11
CA GLN A 295 7.18 17.27 15.87
C GLN A 295 6.30 16.32 15.07
N THR A 296 6.75 15.07 14.89
CA THR A 296 5.93 14.00 14.31
C THR A 296 4.64 13.83 15.10
N ALA A 297 3.49 13.81 14.42
CA ALA A 297 2.20 13.59 15.05
C ALA A 297 1.25 12.80 14.12
N ASP A 298 0.51 11.86 14.68
CA ASP A 298 -0.47 11.07 13.93
C ASP A 298 -1.82 11.78 13.75
N THR A 299 -2.74 11.15 13.00
CA THR A 299 -4.03 11.76 12.65
C THR A 299 -4.99 11.87 13.84
N ASP A 300 -4.96 10.96 14.81
CA ASP A 300 -5.79 11.01 16.01
C ASP A 300 -5.16 11.89 17.09
N GLU A 301 -3.82 11.97 17.19
CA GLU A 301 -3.11 12.97 18.00
C GLU A 301 -3.44 14.40 17.54
N LEU A 302 -3.36 14.67 16.23
CA LEU A 302 -3.70 15.98 15.66
C LEU A 302 -5.19 16.31 15.79
N ARG A 303 -6.06 15.29 15.73
CA ARG A 303 -7.51 15.43 16.00
C ARG A 303 -7.78 15.76 17.46
N LEU A 304 -7.07 15.13 18.40
CA LEU A 304 -7.16 15.44 19.83
C LEU A 304 -6.60 16.84 20.11
N TYR A 305 -5.51 17.25 19.45
CA TYR A 305 -4.97 18.60 19.52
C TYR A 305 -5.97 19.66 19.05
N LEU A 306 -6.65 19.43 17.92
CA LEU A 306 -7.72 20.31 17.42
C LEU A 306 -8.87 20.47 18.44
N ALA A 307 -9.29 19.37 19.07
CA ALA A 307 -10.30 19.38 20.12
C ALA A 307 -9.84 20.13 21.37
N LEU A 308 -8.67 19.79 21.93
CA LEU A 308 -8.18 20.36 23.20
C LEU A 308 -7.71 21.82 23.07
N LYS A 309 -7.08 22.20 21.95
CA LYS A 309 -6.46 23.53 21.79
C LYS A 309 -7.40 24.58 21.22
N PHE A 310 -8.38 24.17 20.40
CA PHE A 310 -9.27 25.09 19.67
C PHE A 310 -10.77 24.80 19.88
N ASN A 311 -11.13 23.76 20.65
CA ASN A 311 -12.52 23.32 20.83
C ASN A 311 -13.21 22.91 19.51
N ILE A 312 -12.44 22.29 18.59
CA ILE A 312 -12.92 21.86 17.26
C ILE A 312 -13.10 20.34 17.25
N GLU A 313 -14.34 19.86 17.12
CA GLU A 313 -14.60 18.44 16.87
C GLU A 313 -14.59 18.12 15.36
N VAL A 314 -13.79 17.13 14.97
CA VAL A 314 -13.70 16.62 13.59
C VAL A 314 -13.87 15.10 13.60
N PRO A 315 -14.70 14.51 12.72
CA PRO A 315 -14.75 13.06 12.55
C PRO A 315 -13.43 12.50 12.03
N GLN A 316 -13.04 11.32 12.51
CA GLN A 316 -11.77 10.66 12.16
C GLN A 316 -11.52 10.59 10.65
N ARG A 317 -12.50 10.10 9.88
CA ARG A 317 -12.46 10.02 8.40
C ARG A 317 -12.14 11.36 7.72
N ASP A 318 -12.62 12.47 8.28
CA ASP A 318 -12.39 13.80 7.72
C ASP A 318 -10.96 14.26 8.05
N CYS A 319 -10.44 13.98 9.25
CA CYS A 319 -9.02 14.18 9.58
C CYS A 319 -8.09 13.36 8.68
N GLU A 320 -8.36 12.05 8.53
CA GLU A 320 -7.63 11.12 7.65
C GLU A 320 -7.61 11.58 6.18
N THR A 321 -8.59 12.39 5.77
CA THR A 321 -8.67 12.97 4.42
C THR A 321 -7.99 14.35 4.34
N ILE A 322 -8.22 15.23 5.32
CA ILE A 322 -7.79 16.63 5.28
C ILE A 322 -6.33 16.80 5.67
N ILE A 323 -5.89 16.19 6.78
CA ILE A 323 -4.57 16.45 7.37
C ILE A 323 -3.44 16.01 6.41
N PRO A 324 -3.48 14.81 5.77
CA PRO A 324 -2.47 14.43 4.79
C PRO A 324 -2.47 15.28 3.51
N VAL A 325 -3.58 15.96 3.20
CA VAL A 325 -3.68 16.89 2.05
C VAL A 325 -3.14 18.27 2.39
N LEU A 326 -3.27 18.72 3.65
CA LEU A 326 -2.66 19.95 4.14
C LEU A 326 -1.15 19.80 4.31
N ALA A 327 -0.71 18.77 5.04
CA ALA A 327 0.71 18.52 5.31
C ALA A 327 1.56 18.46 4.02
N LYS A 328 1.03 17.88 2.94
CA LYS A 328 1.70 17.78 1.63
C LYS A 328 1.77 19.07 0.83
N ARG A 329 1.12 20.15 1.27
CA ARG A 329 1.39 21.51 0.76
C ARG A 329 2.67 22.07 1.38
N GLY A 330 2.96 21.70 2.62
CA GLY A 330 4.24 21.88 3.30
C GLY A 330 5.16 20.65 3.19
N SER A 331 5.15 19.93 2.06
CA SER A 331 6.11 18.85 1.79
C SER A 331 7.53 19.43 1.76
N TYR A 332 8.47 18.78 2.46
CA TYR A 332 9.88 19.12 2.40
C TYR A 332 10.78 17.90 2.65
N SER A 333 11.99 17.93 2.07
CA SER A 333 13.08 17.03 2.44
C SER A 333 13.88 17.68 3.59
N PRO A 334 14.00 17.04 4.77
CA PRO A 334 14.74 17.59 5.90
C PRO A 334 16.24 17.71 5.59
N VAL A 335 16.80 16.74 4.86
CA VAL A 335 18.19 16.74 4.39
C VAL A 335 18.45 17.92 3.45
N ALA A 336 17.53 18.17 2.49
CA ALA A 336 17.69 19.28 1.56
C ALA A 336 17.60 20.65 2.26
N ALA A 337 16.76 20.78 3.29
CA ALA A 337 16.67 21.98 4.11
C ALA A 337 17.95 22.21 4.93
N TYR A 338 18.49 21.16 5.55
CA TYR A 338 19.77 21.20 6.27
C TYR A 338 20.95 21.55 5.35
N LEU A 339 21.10 20.85 4.21
CA LEU A 339 22.14 21.14 3.23
C LEU A 339 22.10 22.58 2.72
N LYS A 340 20.89 23.14 2.50
CA LYS A 340 20.73 24.56 2.18
C LYS A 340 21.18 25.44 3.33
N GLN A 341 20.78 25.14 4.57
CA GLN A 341 21.18 25.89 5.76
C GLN A 341 22.71 25.89 5.94
N CYS A 342 23.41 24.79 5.67
CA CYS A 342 24.87 24.76 5.65
C CYS A 342 25.45 25.74 4.62
N ALA A 343 24.97 25.68 3.36
CA ALA A 343 25.45 26.54 2.28
C ALA A 343 25.06 28.03 2.42
N ASP A 344 23.94 28.33 3.08
CA ASP A 344 23.53 29.70 3.44
C ASP A 344 24.37 30.27 4.61
N ASN A 345 24.96 29.41 5.46
CA ASN A 345 25.70 29.80 6.67
C ASN A 345 27.23 29.89 6.49
N TYR A 346 27.81 29.22 5.49
CA TYR A 346 29.27 29.13 5.30
C TYR A 346 29.67 29.33 3.83
N ASP A 347 30.80 30.01 3.63
CA ASP A 347 31.41 30.22 2.31
C ASP A 347 31.92 28.92 1.64
N PRO A 348 32.14 28.90 0.30
CA PRO A 348 32.74 27.76 -0.39
C PRO A 348 34.17 27.45 0.06
N ASP A 349 34.38 26.24 0.61
CA ASP A 349 35.68 25.77 1.11
C ASP A 349 36.11 24.46 0.42
N PRO A 350 36.60 24.53 -0.85
CA PRO A 350 36.98 23.34 -1.60
C PRO A 350 38.21 22.63 -1.03
N ASP A 351 39.09 23.36 -0.36
CA ASP A 351 40.32 22.80 0.24
C ASP A 351 39.98 21.93 1.46
N LEU A 352 39.01 22.34 2.30
CA LEU A 352 38.46 21.49 3.36
C LEU A 352 37.85 20.19 2.80
N LEU A 353 37.14 20.28 1.68
CA LEU A 353 36.46 19.13 1.05
C LEU A 353 37.45 18.10 0.49
N ASP A 354 38.56 18.54 -0.11
CA ASP A 354 39.66 17.65 -0.51
C ASP A 354 40.44 17.11 0.72
N ALA A 355 40.56 17.91 1.79
CA ALA A 355 41.31 17.53 2.98
C ALA A 355 40.63 16.45 3.85
N VAL A 356 39.31 16.23 3.73
CA VAL A 356 38.54 15.29 4.59
C VAL A 356 39.20 13.91 4.71
N ALA A 357 39.68 13.32 3.60
CA ALA A 357 40.30 12.00 3.60
C ALA A 357 41.60 11.95 4.46
N LYS A 358 42.41 13.01 4.40
CA LYS A 358 43.65 13.12 5.18
C LYS A 358 43.37 13.51 6.64
N LEU A 359 42.50 14.49 6.85
CA LEU A 359 42.18 15.03 8.18
C LEU A 359 41.46 14.01 9.07
N TYR A 360 40.52 13.22 8.54
CA TYR A 360 39.72 12.33 9.37
C TYR A 360 40.12 10.85 9.24
N LEU A 361 40.46 10.38 8.03
CA LEU A 361 40.74 8.96 7.77
C LEU A 361 42.24 8.63 7.77
N GLY A 362 43.10 9.62 7.55
CA GLY A 362 44.54 9.41 7.38
C GLY A 362 44.92 8.83 6.02
N ALA A 363 44.07 9.00 5.00
CA ALA A 363 44.32 8.60 3.63
C ALA A 363 44.88 9.78 2.84
N GLU A 364 46.14 9.70 2.39
CA GLU A 364 46.86 10.85 1.81
C GLU A 364 46.93 10.88 0.27
N SER A 365 46.42 9.86 -0.43
CA SER A 365 46.44 9.85 -1.91
C SER A 365 45.36 10.76 -2.50
N ALA A 366 45.66 11.36 -3.66
CA ALA A 366 44.72 12.17 -4.41
C ALA A 366 43.47 11.37 -4.84
N LEU A 367 43.63 10.06 -5.08
CA LEU A 367 42.52 9.15 -5.35
C LEU A 367 41.55 9.05 -4.16
N HIS A 368 42.06 8.86 -2.94
CA HIS A 368 41.21 8.75 -1.73
C HIS A 368 40.52 10.09 -1.39
N ALA A 369 41.20 11.22 -1.57
CA ALA A 369 40.57 12.54 -1.48
C ALA A 369 39.43 12.68 -2.51
N CYS A 370 39.67 12.28 -3.77
CA CYS A 370 38.64 12.29 -4.81
C CYS A 370 37.46 11.37 -4.47
N TYR A 371 37.69 10.15 -3.97
CA TYR A 371 36.63 9.24 -3.56
C TYR A 371 35.71 9.86 -2.49
N ILE A 372 36.27 10.48 -1.44
CA ILE A 372 35.46 11.13 -0.39
C ILE A 372 34.70 12.34 -0.96
N ARG A 373 35.38 13.27 -1.65
CA ARG A 373 34.75 14.45 -2.28
C ARG A 373 33.60 14.06 -3.21
N LYS A 374 33.82 13.10 -4.11
CA LYS A 374 32.78 12.64 -5.05
C LYS A 374 31.63 11.92 -4.33
N THR A 375 31.90 11.20 -3.23
CA THR A 375 30.86 10.58 -2.41
C THR A 375 29.97 11.64 -1.74
N LEU A 376 30.55 12.67 -1.12
CA LEU A 376 29.81 13.75 -0.48
C LEU A 376 28.97 14.55 -1.50
N ILE A 377 29.54 14.90 -2.66
CA ILE A 377 28.80 15.54 -3.76
C ILE A 377 27.66 14.61 -4.27
N SER A 378 27.85 13.29 -4.30
CA SER A 378 26.78 12.35 -4.67
C SER A 378 25.65 12.28 -3.63
N ALA A 379 25.97 12.45 -2.34
CA ALA A 379 24.99 12.52 -1.26
C ALA A 379 24.15 13.81 -1.36
N VAL A 380 24.79 14.96 -1.61
CA VAL A 380 24.10 16.22 -1.93
C VAL A 380 23.21 16.06 -3.16
N ALA A 381 23.74 15.48 -4.24
CA ALA A 381 22.98 15.26 -5.47
C ALA A 381 21.75 14.37 -5.26
N ARG A 382 21.84 13.33 -4.41
CA ARG A 382 20.70 12.47 -4.06
C ARG A 382 19.66 13.17 -3.18
N ALA A 383 20.08 14.03 -2.26
CA ALA A 383 19.17 14.78 -1.40
C ALA A 383 18.43 15.90 -2.14
N LEU A 384 19.11 16.62 -3.03
CA LEU A 384 18.56 17.74 -3.80
C LEU A 384 17.87 17.30 -5.10
N ASN A 385 18.27 16.16 -5.67
CA ASN A 385 17.66 15.56 -6.86
C ASN A 385 17.45 14.04 -6.68
N PRO A 386 16.46 13.61 -5.87
CA PRO A 386 16.18 12.20 -5.62
C PRO A 386 16.02 11.40 -6.92
N GLY A 387 16.71 10.28 -7.00
CA GLY A 387 16.78 9.46 -8.20
C GLY A 387 17.82 9.88 -9.25
N CYS A 388 18.70 10.83 -8.96
CA CYS A 388 19.92 11.03 -9.76
C CYS A 388 20.76 9.73 -9.80
N LYS A 389 21.59 9.55 -10.85
CA LYS A 389 22.39 8.33 -11.01
C LYS A 389 23.62 8.35 -10.10
N VAL A 390 23.59 7.57 -9.03
CA VAL A 390 24.77 7.15 -8.26
C VAL A 390 24.90 5.65 -8.45
N ASP A 391 26.02 5.19 -9.02
CA ASP A 391 26.34 3.78 -9.23
C ASP A 391 27.67 3.33 -8.60
N THR A 392 28.14 4.09 -7.60
CA THR A 392 29.32 3.82 -6.80
C THR A 392 28.97 3.76 -5.30
N VAL A 393 29.82 3.11 -4.51
CA VAL A 393 29.71 2.92 -3.06
C VAL A 393 31.09 3.17 -2.45
N CYS A 394 31.18 4.12 -1.51
CA CYS A 394 32.41 4.36 -0.76
C CYS A 394 32.50 3.40 0.43
N ILE A 395 33.66 2.78 0.61
CA ILE A 395 33.90 1.75 1.62
C ILE A 395 35.09 2.16 2.47
N LEU A 396 34.91 2.23 3.79
CA LEU A 396 36.02 2.45 4.71
C LEU A 396 36.59 1.10 5.18
N SER A 397 37.83 0.82 4.82
CA SER A 397 38.57 -0.36 5.31
C SER A 397 39.56 0.03 6.42
N GLY A 398 39.98 -0.93 7.23
CA GLY A 398 40.92 -0.75 8.34
C GLY A 398 40.48 -1.49 9.60
N LEU A 399 41.19 -1.27 10.71
CA LEU A 399 40.96 -2.02 11.95
C LEU A 399 39.55 -1.81 12.55
N GLN A 400 39.10 -2.75 13.38
CA GLN A 400 37.86 -2.62 14.14
C GLN A 400 38.01 -1.51 15.20
N GLY A 401 36.94 -0.76 15.48
CA GLY A 401 36.91 0.27 16.53
C GLY A 401 37.50 1.64 16.17
N VAL A 402 38.13 1.81 15.00
CA VAL A 402 38.74 3.11 14.60
C VAL A 402 37.75 4.23 14.25
N GLY A 403 36.44 3.99 14.37
CA GLY A 403 35.37 4.99 14.16
C GLY A 403 34.72 5.00 12.76
N LYS A 404 34.92 3.96 11.93
CA LYS A 404 34.49 3.94 10.51
C LYS A 404 32.97 4.17 10.30
N SER A 405 32.12 3.38 10.94
CA SER A 405 30.65 3.54 10.87
C SER A 405 30.20 4.86 11.50
N THR A 406 30.85 5.26 12.60
CA THR A 406 30.60 6.52 13.29
C THR A 406 30.93 7.75 12.43
N PHE A 407 31.96 7.69 11.57
CA PHE A 407 32.27 8.73 10.60
C PHE A 407 31.10 8.96 9.62
N TRP A 408 30.56 7.89 9.04
CA TRP A 408 29.39 8.01 8.16
C TRP A 408 28.14 8.47 8.91
N LYS A 409 27.89 7.93 10.11
CA LYS A 409 26.75 8.32 10.95
C LYS A 409 26.80 9.78 11.39
N LEU A 410 27.97 10.30 11.75
CA LEU A 410 28.15 11.72 12.11
C LEU A 410 27.94 12.65 10.91
N LEU A 411 28.50 12.32 9.75
CA LEU A 411 28.27 13.12 8.54
C LEU A 411 26.79 13.12 8.14
N ALA A 412 26.17 11.94 8.08
CA ALA A 412 24.76 11.77 7.73
C ALA A 412 23.81 12.45 8.74
N GLY A 413 24.12 12.38 10.04
CA GLY A 413 23.17 12.62 11.12
C GLY A 413 22.48 11.32 11.52
N GLU A 414 22.34 11.07 12.82
CA GLU A 414 21.73 9.86 13.37
C GLU A 414 20.27 9.69 12.92
N GLU A 415 19.57 10.80 12.69
CA GLU A 415 18.21 10.85 12.18
C GLU A 415 18.08 10.43 10.69
N TRP A 416 19.16 10.48 9.90
CA TRP A 416 19.17 10.17 8.46
C TRP A 416 20.14 9.04 8.08
N PHE A 417 20.51 8.21 9.05
CA PHE A 417 21.42 7.07 8.90
C PHE A 417 20.70 5.73 9.16
N ASP A 418 21.10 4.66 8.48
CA ASP A 418 20.63 3.29 8.73
C ASP A 418 21.74 2.28 8.38
N ASP A 419 22.15 1.46 9.35
CA ASP A 419 23.16 0.39 9.26
C ASP A 419 22.54 -1.03 9.29
N THR A 420 21.21 -1.12 9.22
CA THR A 420 20.42 -2.33 9.51
C THR A 420 19.89 -3.04 8.25
N VAL A 421 20.50 -2.83 7.09
CA VAL A 421 20.13 -3.43 5.79
C VAL A 421 20.87 -4.76 5.61
N GLY A 422 20.18 -5.88 5.88
CA GLY A 422 20.77 -7.22 5.89
C GLY A 422 20.55 -8.05 4.62
N SER A 423 19.59 -7.71 3.76
CA SER A 423 19.24 -8.48 2.56
C SER A 423 18.65 -7.64 1.42
N VAL A 424 19.54 -7.27 0.49
CA VAL A 424 19.32 -6.59 -0.81
C VAL A 424 18.10 -7.09 -1.62
N SER A 425 17.67 -8.34 -1.44
CA SER A 425 16.51 -8.93 -2.13
C SER A 425 15.15 -8.58 -1.50
N ASP A 426 15.12 -8.16 -0.24
CA ASP A 426 13.89 -7.85 0.48
C ASP A 426 13.19 -6.60 -0.09
N LYS A 427 11.90 -6.45 0.23
CA LYS A 427 11.08 -5.28 -0.10
C LYS A 427 11.03 -4.29 1.04
N ASP A 428 11.03 -4.76 2.28
CA ASP A 428 10.87 -3.90 3.46
C ASP A 428 12.18 -3.15 3.75
N GLU A 429 13.34 -3.77 3.48
CA GLU A 429 14.63 -3.07 3.53
C GLU A 429 14.79 -1.97 2.47
N ARG A 430 14.08 -2.06 1.33
CA ARG A 430 14.09 -0.97 0.35
C ARG A 430 13.40 0.28 0.89
N LEU A 431 12.50 0.15 1.87
CA LEU A 431 11.88 1.31 2.50
C LEU A 431 12.93 2.16 3.24
N LYS A 432 13.96 1.53 3.82
CA LYS A 432 15.07 2.21 4.52
C LYS A 432 15.84 3.14 3.58
N LEU A 433 16.08 2.73 2.33
CA LEU A 433 16.66 3.58 1.28
C LEU A 433 15.85 4.84 0.94
N HIS A 434 14.56 4.91 1.32
CA HIS A 434 13.75 6.12 1.15
C HIS A 434 13.54 6.89 2.46
N GLN A 435 13.83 6.29 3.63
CA GLN A 435 13.70 6.90 4.95
C GLN A 435 15.02 7.39 5.56
N SER A 436 16.16 7.09 4.93
CA SER A 436 17.50 7.55 5.31
C SER A 436 18.24 8.17 4.12
N TRP A 437 19.27 8.96 4.41
CA TRP A 437 20.14 9.62 3.43
C TRP A 437 21.42 8.82 3.18
N PHE A 438 21.97 8.26 4.25
CA PHE A 438 23.05 7.27 4.17
C PHE A 438 22.50 5.93 4.62
N VAL A 439 22.80 4.90 3.83
CA VAL A 439 22.59 3.50 4.21
C VAL A 439 23.95 2.81 4.23
N GLU A 440 24.38 2.33 5.40
CA GLU A 440 25.61 1.56 5.54
C GLU A 440 25.34 0.06 5.30
N TRP A 441 26.15 -0.56 4.46
CA TRP A 441 26.41 -1.99 4.53
C TRP A 441 27.56 -2.27 5.49
N ALA A 442 27.21 -2.49 6.76
CA ALA A 442 28.08 -3.14 7.73
C ALA A 442 28.28 -4.62 7.34
N GLU A 443 29.43 -5.20 7.71
CA GLU A 443 29.80 -6.59 7.37
C GLU A 443 29.64 -6.91 5.87
N LEU A 444 30.22 -6.03 5.03
CA LEU A 444 30.07 -6.00 3.58
C LEU A 444 30.40 -7.34 2.88
N GLU A 445 31.28 -8.15 3.48
CA GLU A 445 31.56 -9.53 3.06
C GLU A 445 30.32 -10.45 3.06
N ALA A 446 29.31 -10.20 3.90
CA ALA A 446 28.03 -10.91 3.91
C ALA A 446 27.12 -10.53 2.71
N VAL A 447 27.39 -9.38 2.07
CA VAL A 447 26.78 -8.97 0.80
C VAL A 447 27.52 -9.64 -0.37
N PHE A 448 28.87 -9.62 -0.37
CA PHE A 448 29.69 -10.19 -1.44
C PHE A 448 29.71 -11.73 -1.50
N ARG A 449 29.57 -12.44 -0.36
CA ARG A 449 29.54 -13.92 -0.32
C ARG A 449 28.28 -14.55 -0.97
N ARG A 450 27.32 -13.75 -1.43
CA ARG A 450 26.08 -14.23 -2.07
C ARG A 450 26.32 -14.51 -3.56
N LYS A 451 25.59 -15.48 -4.12
CA LYS A 451 25.73 -15.92 -5.52
C LYS A 451 25.39 -14.84 -6.57
N ASP A 452 24.76 -13.73 -6.16
CA ASP A 452 24.13 -12.76 -7.04
C ASP A 452 24.82 -11.38 -7.02
N VAL A 453 26.13 -11.34 -7.26
CA VAL A 453 26.88 -10.07 -7.45
C VAL A 453 26.23 -9.19 -8.53
N SER A 454 25.59 -9.79 -9.54
CA SER A 454 24.76 -9.09 -10.53
C SER A 454 23.54 -8.37 -9.92
N ALA A 455 22.91 -8.92 -8.90
CA ALA A 455 21.80 -8.27 -8.19
C ALA A 455 22.32 -7.12 -7.30
N VAL A 456 23.47 -7.28 -6.65
CA VAL A 456 24.14 -6.19 -5.90
C VAL A 456 24.50 -5.03 -6.84
N LYS A 457 25.12 -5.32 -8.00
CA LYS A 457 25.40 -4.34 -9.06
C LYS A 457 24.13 -3.60 -9.52
N ALA A 458 23.04 -4.33 -9.77
CA ALA A 458 21.77 -3.76 -10.18
C ALA A 458 21.17 -2.86 -9.08
N PHE A 459 21.15 -3.33 -7.84
CA PHE A 459 20.63 -2.60 -6.68
C PHE A 459 21.37 -1.29 -6.42
N ILE A 460 22.71 -1.27 -6.55
CA ILE A 460 23.50 -0.03 -6.45
C ILE A 460 23.08 0.95 -7.57
N THR A 461 22.96 0.48 -8.82
CA THR A 461 22.59 1.33 -9.96
C THR A 461 21.13 1.84 -9.95
N THR A 462 20.27 1.30 -9.09
CA THR A 462 18.84 1.66 -9.09
C THR A 462 18.61 3.13 -8.72
N GLN A 463 17.94 3.84 -9.62
CA GLN A 463 17.54 5.23 -9.40
C GLN A 463 16.19 5.34 -8.66
N ARG A 464 15.25 4.44 -8.95
CA ARG A 464 13.89 4.42 -8.40
C ARG A 464 13.44 3.00 -8.09
N ASP A 465 12.74 2.79 -6.98
CA ASP A 465 12.17 1.49 -6.59
C ASP A 465 10.64 1.51 -6.64
N GLN A 466 10.06 0.36 -6.96
CA GLN A 466 8.61 0.14 -6.89
C GLN A 466 8.27 -0.50 -5.54
N ILE A 467 7.76 0.31 -4.62
CA ILE A 467 7.48 -0.07 -3.23
C ILE A 467 5.97 0.07 -2.97
N ARG A 468 5.40 -0.85 -2.20
CA ARG A 468 4.07 -0.71 -1.62
C ARG A 468 4.24 -0.14 -0.21
N PRO A 469 3.86 1.12 0.07
CA PRO A 469 3.98 1.68 1.41
C PRO A 469 3.16 0.87 2.43
N PRO A 470 3.53 0.88 3.72
CA PRO A 470 2.69 0.37 4.80
C PRO A 470 1.25 0.90 4.67
N TYR A 471 0.27 0.00 4.81
CA TYR A 471 -1.18 0.26 4.61
C TYR A 471 -1.60 0.77 3.21
N GLY A 472 -0.66 0.94 2.28
CA GLY A 472 -0.91 1.33 0.90
C GLY A 472 -1.71 0.28 0.14
N ARG A 473 -2.72 0.72 -0.63
CA ARG A 473 -3.53 -0.17 -1.49
C ARG A 473 -2.87 -0.49 -2.84
N VAL A 474 -1.87 0.30 -3.24
CA VAL A 474 -1.16 0.18 -4.53
C VAL A 474 0.35 0.28 -4.33
N VAL A 475 1.10 -0.34 -5.24
CA VAL A 475 2.54 -0.08 -5.42
C VAL A 475 2.71 1.33 -5.98
N LYS A 476 3.78 2.02 -5.58
CA LYS A 476 4.18 3.33 -6.11
C LYS A 476 5.67 3.32 -6.45
N GLU A 477 6.05 4.17 -7.38
CA GLU A 477 7.45 4.41 -7.72
C GLU A 477 8.01 5.53 -6.83
N PHE A 478 9.13 5.26 -6.17
CA PHE A 478 9.85 6.22 -5.32
C PHE A 478 11.25 6.42 -5.87
N ALA A 479 11.67 7.67 -6.02
CA ALA A 479 13.05 8.00 -6.34
C ALA A 479 13.91 7.96 -5.07
N ARG A 480 15.12 7.38 -5.12
CA ARG A 480 15.95 7.27 -3.91
C ARG A 480 16.60 8.61 -3.55
N PRO A 481 16.39 9.13 -2.33
CA PRO A 481 17.12 10.27 -1.77
C PRO A 481 18.46 9.87 -1.12
N SER A 482 18.76 8.56 -1.08
CA SER A 482 19.92 7.99 -0.40
C SER A 482 21.13 7.72 -1.29
N ILE A 483 22.31 7.68 -0.64
CA ILE A 483 23.47 6.91 -1.11
C ILE A 483 23.70 5.67 -0.25
N ILE A 484 24.45 4.71 -0.80
CA ILE A 484 24.93 3.54 -0.09
C ILE A 484 26.42 3.74 0.20
N VAL A 485 26.81 3.48 1.44
CA VAL A 485 28.21 3.41 1.89
C VAL A 485 28.48 2.04 2.52
N GLY A 486 29.73 1.73 2.83
CA GLY A 486 30.06 0.51 3.57
C GLY A 486 31.26 0.70 4.49
N THR A 487 31.45 -0.28 5.37
CA THR A 487 32.69 -0.45 6.12
C THR A 487 33.09 -1.92 6.14
N THR A 488 34.38 -2.18 6.35
CA THR A 488 34.92 -3.55 6.47
C THR A 488 36.10 -3.59 7.43
N ASN A 489 36.32 -4.74 8.05
CA ASN A 489 37.51 -5.03 8.86
C ASN A 489 38.47 -6.01 8.13
N PHE A 490 38.19 -6.33 6.87
CA PHE A 490 38.95 -7.25 6.04
C PHE A 490 39.69 -6.49 4.94
N ASP A 491 40.95 -6.87 4.70
CA ASP A 491 41.75 -6.38 3.59
C ASP A 491 41.29 -7.01 2.27
N GLU A 492 41.02 -8.32 2.24
CA GLU A 492 40.50 -9.03 1.06
C GLU A 492 38.98 -9.22 1.10
N PHE A 493 38.24 -8.63 0.15
CA PHE A 493 36.77 -8.78 0.08
C PHE A 493 36.15 -8.58 -1.32
N LEU A 494 36.86 -8.00 -2.30
CA LEU A 494 36.32 -7.73 -3.63
C LEU A 494 36.38 -8.96 -4.54
N ALA A 495 35.24 -9.65 -4.68
CA ALA A 495 35.16 -10.96 -5.35
C ALA A 495 34.82 -10.93 -6.87
N ASP A 496 34.69 -9.76 -7.51
CA ASP A 496 34.33 -9.66 -8.95
C ASP A 496 35.03 -8.47 -9.64
N PRO A 497 36.13 -8.71 -10.37
CA PRO A 497 36.89 -7.66 -11.09
C PRO A 497 36.05 -6.77 -12.02
N THR A 498 34.93 -7.28 -12.57
CA THR A 498 34.02 -6.50 -13.42
C THR A 498 33.06 -5.59 -12.62
N GLY A 499 32.94 -5.85 -11.32
CA GLY A 499 32.22 -5.05 -10.33
C GLY A 499 33.07 -3.95 -9.71
N ASN A 500 34.34 -4.24 -9.43
CA ASN A 500 35.24 -3.47 -8.56
C ASN A 500 35.27 -1.95 -8.82
N ARG A 501 35.14 -1.50 -10.07
CA ARG A 501 35.04 -0.05 -10.41
C ARG A 501 33.89 0.72 -9.74
N ARG A 502 32.93 0.04 -9.11
CA ARG A 502 31.83 0.64 -8.32
C ARG A 502 32.18 0.83 -6.85
N PHE A 503 33.25 0.21 -6.39
CA PHE A 503 33.67 0.18 -5.01
C PHE A 503 34.87 1.10 -4.86
N TRP A 504 34.72 2.12 -4.02
CA TRP A 504 35.73 3.12 -3.74
C TRP A 504 36.23 2.88 -2.32
N VAL A 505 37.24 2.01 -2.22
CA VAL A 505 37.86 1.70 -0.93
C VAL A 505 38.73 2.87 -0.50
N VAL A 506 38.62 3.26 0.76
CA VAL A 506 39.48 4.26 1.41
C VAL A 506 40.00 3.64 2.72
N PRO A 507 41.32 3.53 2.93
CA PRO A 507 41.89 3.00 4.15
C PRO A 507 41.79 4.03 5.30
N VAL A 508 41.45 3.54 6.48
CA VAL A 508 41.35 4.33 7.71
C VAL A 508 42.57 4.03 8.59
N ASN A 509 43.63 4.80 8.37
CA ASN A 509 44.99 4.57 8.90
C ASN A 509 45.19 5.10 10.32
N LYS A 510 44.18 5.73 10.91
CA LYS A 510 44.18 6.29 12.27
C LYS A 510 42.78 6.22 12.88
N ALA A 511 42.69 6.38 14.20
CA ALA A 511 41.39 6.64 14.84
C ALA A 511 40.81 7.96 14.30
N VAL A 512 39.54 7.95 13.90
CA VAL A 512 38.83 9.15 13.42
C VAL A 512 38.66 10.13 14.61
N PRO A 513 39.05 11.42 14.48
CA PRO A 513 38.79 12.42 15.51
C PRO A 513 37.32 12.86 15.44
N LEU A 514 36.45 12.11 16.13
CA LEU A 514 34.99 12.24 16.04
C LEU A 514 34.47 13.62 16.51
N ASP A 515 35.08 14.21 17.54
CA ASP A 515 34.66 15.52 18.07
C ASP A 515 35.02 16.67 17.12
N GLU A 516 36.18 16.59 16.46
CA GLU A 516 36.59 17.53 15.41
C GLU A 516 35.69 17.39 14.17
N LEU A 517 35.34 16.16 13.79
CA LEU A 517 34.43 15.88 12.68
C LEU A 517 33.01 16.40 12.95
N ALA A 518 32.50 16.21 14.17
CA ALA A 518 31.19 16.73 14.57
C ALA A 518 31.16 18.27 14.56
N THR A 519 32.28 18.92 14.88
CA THR A 519 32.42 20.38 14.86
C THR A 519 32.46 20.95 13.44
N GLU A 520 33.16 20.29 12.51
CA GLU A 520 33.33 20.74 11.12
C GLU A 520 32.26 20.22 10.15
N ARG A 521 31.37 19.33 10.60
CA ARG A 521 30.32 18.66 9.78
C ARG A 521 29.60 19.62 8.83
N ASP A 522 29.09 20.73 9.36
CA ASP A 522 28.27 21.68 8.59
C ASP A 522 29.10 22.46 7.55
N ARG A 523 30.39 22.72 7.82
CA ARG A 523 31.32 23.31 6.84
C ARG A 523 31.67 22.34 5.72
N ILE A 524 31.92 21.07 6.05
CA ILE A 524 32.16 20.00 5.07
C ILE A 524 30.94 19.86 4.14
N TRP A 525 29.72 19.94 4.68
CA TRP A 525 28.51 19.91 3.86
C TRP A 525 28.29 21.19 3.05
N ALA A 526 28.55 22.37 3.60
CA ALA A 526 28.50 23.62 2.84
C ALA A 526 29.44 23.57 1.62
N ALA A 527 30.68 23.13 1.81
CA ALA A 527 31.66 22.96 0.73
C ALA A 527 31.16 21.96 -0.36
N ALA A 528 30.60 20.82 0.05
CA ALA A 528 30.05 19.84 -0.89
C ALA A 528 28.82 20.38 -1.67
N VAL A 529 27.98 21.21 -1.04
CA VAL A 529 26.82 21.86 -1.66
C VAL A 529 27.24 22.96 -2.63
N HIS A 530 28.22 23.79 -2.25
CA HIS A 530 28.79 24.81 -3.13
C HIS A 530 29.48 24.18 -4.35
N ALA A 531 30.22 23.08 -4.18
CA ALA A 531 30.80 22.31 -5.28
C ALA A 531 29.73 21.74 -6.23
N TYR A 532 28.65 21.16 -5.68
CA TYR A 532 27.50 20.70 -6.48
C TYR A 532 26.82 21.84 -7.25
N HIS A 533 26.60 22.99 -6.62
CA HIS A 533 26.00 24.16 -7.26
C HIS A 533 26.92 24.85 -8.30
N ALA A 534 28.24 24.73 -8.15
CA ALA A 534 29.21 25.09 -9.19
C ALA A 534 29.20 24.12 -10.40
N GLY A 535 28.37 23.08 -10.38
CA GLY A 535 28.22 22.12 -11.47
C GLY A 535 29.17 20.92 -11.41
N GLU A 536 29.82 20.68 -10.26
CA GLU A 536 30.77 19.57 -10.14
C GLU A 536 30.07 18.20 -10.12
N GLY A 537 30.40 17.35 -11.10
CA GLY A 537 29.90 15.98 -11.18
C GLY A 537 30.60 15.03 -10.20
N TRP A 538 29.83 14.10 -9.62
CA TRP A 538 30.28 13.06 -8.69
C TRP A 538 30.86 11.80 -9.35
N THR A 539 31.29 11.87 -10.62
CA THR A 539 31.97 10.75 -11.31
C THR A 539 33.48 10.84 -11.19
N LEU A 540 34.17 9.69 -11.07
CA LEU A 540 35.64 9.65 -11.06
C LEU A 540 36.24 10.22 -12.37
N PRO A 541 37.18 11.17 -12.30
CA PRO A 541 37.88 11.73 -13.46
C PRO A 541 38.55 10.66 -14.31
N ALA A 542 38.65 10.90 -15.63
CA ALA A 542 39.16 9.90 -16.57
C ALA A 542 40.59 9.43 -16.24
N GLY A 543 41.49 10.35 -15.87
CA GLY A 543 42.89 10.04 -15.57
C GLY A 543 43.14 9.26 -14.26
N MET A 544 42.16 9.21 -13.35
CA MET A 544 42.26 8.45 -12.09
C MET A 544 41.72 7.01 -12.21
N ARG A 545 41.22 6.60 -13.39
CA ARG A 545 40.58 5.28 -13.56
C ARG A 545 41.56 4.12 -13.49
N ASP A 546 42.77 4.29 -14.03
CA ASP A 546 43.78 3.24 -14.05
C ASP A 546 44.45 3.10 -12.67
N GLU A 547 44.54 4.19 -11.92
CA GLU A 547 44.91 4.21 -10.49
C GLU A 547 43.83 3.49 -9.66
N ALA A 548 42.56 3.79 -9.89
CA ALA A 548 41.42 3.14 -9.23
C ALA A 548 41.28 1.64 -9.54
N VAL A 549 41.76 1.16 -10.69
CA VAL A 549 41.82 -0.29 -10.98
C VAL A 549 42.90 -0.94 -10.12
N LYS A 550 44.12 -0.38 -10.10
CA LYS A 550 45.25 -0.88 -9.30
C LYS A 550 44.98 -0.87 -7.80
N GLU A 551 44.40 0.21 -7.28
CA GLU A 551 44.04 0.28 -5.86
C GLU A 551 43.02 -0.79 -5.48
N ASN A 552 42.11 -1.15 -6.40
CA ASN A 552 41.17 -2.27 -6.21
C ASN A 552 41.82 -3.67 -6.39
N GLU A 553 43.08 -3.78 -6.79
CA GLU A 553 43.85 -5.05 -6.78
C GLU A 553 44.29 -5.39 -5.34
N ASN A 554 44.62 -4.38 -4.53
CA ASN A 554 44.99 -4.53 -3.11
C ASN A 554 43.87 -5.15 -2.25
N TYR A 555 42.61 -5.05 -2.68
CA TYR A 555 41.42 -5.50 -1.92
C TYR A 555 40.70 -6.70 -2.57
N GLN A 556 41.25 -7.27 -3.64
CA GLN A 556 40.67 -8.43 -4.33
C GLN A 556 40.80 -9.69 -3.49
N LEU A 557 39.72 -10.49 -3.47
CA LEU A 557 39.69 -11.73 -2.71
C LEU A 557 40.43 -12.83 -3.47
N SER A 558 41.62 -13.20 -2.95
CA SER A 558 42.43 -14.29 -3.50
C SER A 558 41.66 -15.61 -3.48
N ASP A 559 41.80 -16.42 -4.53
CA ASP A 559 41.18 -17.73 -4.54
C ASP A 559 42.13 -18.78 -3.93
N PRO A 560 41.74 -19.55 -2.91
CA PRO A 560 42.59 -20.61 -2.33
C PRO A 560 43.01 -21.73 -3.32
N TRP A 561 42.50 -21.73 -4.55
CA TRP A 561 42.93 -22.61 -5.63
C TRP A 561 43.99 -21.96 -6.54
N GLU A 562 44.21 -20.65 -6.45
CA GLU A 562 45.02 -19.86 -7.38
C GLU A 562 46.50 -20.23 -7.35
N GLU A 563 47.14 -20.19 -6.17
CA GLU A 563 48.52 -20.63 -5.98
C GLU A 563 48.71 -22.11 -6.38
N PRO A 564 47.91 -23.10 -5.90
CA PRO A 564 48.01 -24.48 -6.35
C PRO A 564 47.84 -24.67 -7.86
N ILE A 565 46.93 -23.93 -8.51
CA ILE A 565 46.73 -24.01 -9.96
C ILE A 565 47.95 -23.45 -10.69
N PHE A 566 48.41 -22.24 -10.38
CA PHE A 566 49.49 -21.61 -11.12
C PHE A 566 50.84 -22.30 -10.87
N SER A 567 51.12 -22.78 -9.65
CA SER A 567 52.28 -23.62 -9.37
C SER A 567 52.26 -24.94 -10.14
N TYR A 568 51.08 -25.54 -10.38
CA TYR A 568 50.97 -26.71 -11.27
C TYR A 568 51.10 -26.36 -12.77
N CYS A 569 50.69 -25.15 -13.17
CA CYS A 569 50.75 -24.71 -14.57
C CYS A 569 52.14 -24.16 -14.98
N GLU A 570 53.03 -23.91 -14.01
CA GLU A 570 54.38 -23.44 -14.26
C GLU A 570 55.18 -24.42 -15.14
N GLY A 571 55.77 -23.89 -16.23
CA GLY A 571 56.50 -24.70 -17.21
C GLY A 571 55.66 -25.59 -18.14
N LEU A 572 54.32 -25.60 -18.04
CA LEU A 572 53.46 -26.40 -18.93
C LEU A 572 53.03 -25.59 -20.17
N GLU A 573 53.35 -26.11 -21.37
CA GLU A 573 52.91 -25.53 -22.65
C GLU A 573 51.38 -25.40 -22.76
N ARG A 574 50.64 -26.31 -22.12
CA ARG A 574 49.17 -26.29 -22.04
C ARG A 574 48.62 -27.16 -20.92
N VAL A 575 47.45 -26.76 -20.42
CA VAL A 575 46.68 -27.51 -19.42
C VAL A 575 45.22 -27.69 -19.84
N ASN A 576 44.47 -28.57 -19.19
CA ASN A 576 43.00 -28.61 -19.28
C ASN A 576 42.37 -28.67 -17.88
N ALA A 577 41.11 -28.26 -17.77
CA ALA A 577 40.47 -28.07 -16.46
C ALA A 577 40.28 -29.36 -15.65
N ALA A 578 40.18 -30.53 -16.30
CA ALA A 578 40.06 -31.80 -15.57
C ALA A 578 41.41 -32.24 -14.99
N ASP A 579 42.48 -32.12 -15.78
CA ASP A 579 43.84 -32.42 -15.31
C ASP A 579 44.26 -31.46 -14.18
N VAL A 580 43.92 -30.18 -14.27
CA VAL A 580 44.15 -29.22 -13.16
C VAL A 580 43.38 -29.61 -11.89
N LEU A 581 42.10 -30.00 -11.99
CA LEU A 581 41.32 -30.45 -10.82
C LEU A 581 41.94 -31.69 -10.16
N THR A 582 42.37 -32.70 -10.93
CA THR A 582 42.97 -33.91 -10.35
C THR A 582 44.43 -33.72 -9.90
N PHE A 583 45.25 -32.99 -10.65
CA PHE A 583 46.70 -32.97 -10.41
C PHE A 583 47.19 -31.75 -9.65
N ALA A 584 46.59 -30.56 -9.79
CA ALA A 584 46.86 -29.42 -8.91
C ALA A 584 46.11 -29.60 -7.59
N LEU A 585 44.78 -29.65 -7.68
CA LEU A 585 43.87 -29.53 -6.53
C LEU A 585 43.53 -30.86 -5.83
N LYS A 586 44.04 -31.99 -6.34
CA LYS A 586 43.84 -33.35 -5.81
C LYS A 586 42.36 -33.75 -5.67
N ILE A 587 41.49 -33.22 -6.53
CA ILE A 587 40.06 -33.53 -6.53
C ILE A 587 39.79 -34.81 -7.34
N ASP A 588 39.19 -35.79 -6.67
CA ASP A 588 38.76 -37.07 -7.24
C ASP A 588 37.83 -36.87 -8.44
N VAL A 589 37.96 -37.74 -9.46
CA VAL A 589 37.28 -37.59 -10.76
C VAL A 589 35.75 -37.69 -10.66
N ASP A 590 35.23 -38.43 -9.68
CA ASP A 590 33.79 -38.50 -9.37
C ASP A 590 33.23 -37.19 -8.79
N ARG A 591 34.11 -36.34 -8.22
CA ARG A 591 33.79 -35.01 -7.69
C ARG A 591 34.02 -33.88 -8.70
N HIS A 592 34.35 -34.19 -9.96
CA HIS A 592 34.54 -33.19 -11.03
C HIS A 592 33.21 -32.61 -11.50
N ASP A 593 32.65 -31.71 -10.70
CA ASP A 593 31.44 -30.98 -11.05
C ASP A 593 31.72 -29.79 -12.00
N ARG A 594 30.64 -29.27 -12.59
CA ARG A 594 30.72 -28.15 -13.53
C ARG A 594 31.15 -26.83 -12.86
N ALA A 595 30.86 -26.64 -11.57
CA ALA A 595 31.25 -25.42 -10.86
C ALA A 595 32.77 -25.37 -10.65
N SER A 596 33.37 -26.48 -10.22
CA SER A 596 34.82 -26.63 -10.03
C SER A 596 35.57 -26.46 -11.34
N GLN A 597 35.10 -27.06 -12.43
CA GLN A 597 35.67 -26.84 -13.77
C GLN A 597 35.56 -25.36 -14.19
N MET A 598 34.42 -24.71 -13.94
CA MET A 598 34.25 -23.29 -14.27
C MET A 598 35.17 -22.39 -13.45
N ARG A 599 35.35 -22.65 -12.15
CA ARG A 599 36.28 -21.94 -11.25
C ARG A 599 37.71 -21.98 -11.77
N VAL A 600 38.24 -23.18 -12.05
CA VAL A 600 39.56 -23.36 -12.70
C VAL A 600 39.67 -22.57 -14.01
N THR A 601 38.66 -22.62 -14.88
CA THR A 601 38.70 -21.86 -16.15
C THR A 601 38.51 -20.35 -16.02
N ASN A 602 38.16 -19.83 -14.84
CA ASN A 602 38.11 -18.40 -14.58
C ASN A 602 39.44 -17.90 -14.01
N LEU A 603 40.06 -18.66 -13.09
CA LEU A 603 41.39 -18.35 -12.56
C LEU A 603 42.44 -18.36 -13.68
N LEU A 604 42.43 -19.38 -14.56
CA LEU A 604 43.32 -19.41 -15.73
C LEU A 604 43.18 -18.16 -16.62
N LYS A 605 41.96 -17.62 -16.84
CA LYS A 605 41.78 -16.36 -17.58
C LYS A 605 42.34 -15.15 -16.84
N ALA A 606 42.20 -15.10 -15.51
CA ALA A 606 42.70 -14.00 -14.69
C ALA A 606 44.23 -13.90 -14.82
N GLY A 607 44.92 -15.03 -14.73
CA GLY A 607 46.35 -15.15 -15.06
C GLY A 607 46.69 -15.10 -16.56
N GLY A 608 45.81 -14.58 -17.42
CA GLY A 608 46.09 -14.32 -18.84
C GLY A 608 46.09 -15.54 -19.79
N TRP A 609 45.72 -16.75 -19.33
CA TRP A 609 45.72 -17.95 -20.18
C TRP A 609 44.58 -17.90 -21.21
N THR A 610 44.86 -18.42 -22.42
CA THR A 610 43.92 -18.41 -23.56
C THR A 610 43.46 -19.82 -23.92
N SER A 611 42.18 -19.99 -24.27
CA SER A 611 41.60 -21.34 -24.49
C SER A 611 41.37 -21.68 -25.97
N VAL A 612 41.81 -22.87 -26.39
CA VAL A 612 41.55 -23.43 -27.73
C VAL A 612 40.75 -24.73 -27.60
N ARG A 613 39.95 -25.07 -28.62
CA ARG A 613 39.25 -26.36 -28.72
C ARG A 613 39.93 -27.24 -29.76
N GLU A 614 40.29 -28.45 -29.38
CA GLU A 614 41.03 -29.39 -30.21
C GLU A 614 40.35 -30.77 -30.22
N VAL A 615 40.67 -31.58 -31.24
CA VAL A 615 40.23 -32.98 -31.32
C VAL A 615 41.41 -33.87 -30.96
N VAL A 616 41.31 -34.56 -29.83
CA VAL A 616 42.32 -35.52 -29.35
C VAL A 616 41.65 -36.89 -29.23
N HIS A 617 42.19 -37.89 -29.92
CA HIS A 617 41.63 -39.25 -30.02
C HIS A 617 40.10 -39.26 -30.28
N GLY A 618 39.65 -38.47 -31.25
CA GLY A 618 38.24 -38.36 -31.66
C GLY A 618 37.33 -37.56 -30.71
N ARG A 619 37.82 -37.14 -29.53
CA ARG A 619 37.06 -36.34 -28.55
C ARG A 619 37.44 -34.87 -28.63
N ARG A 620 36.44 -33.98 -28.58
CA ARG A 620 36.66 -32.52 -28.53
C ARG A 620 36.97 -32.08 -27.09
N LEU A 621 38.22 -31.70 -26.84
CA LEU A 621 38.68 -31.16 -25.55
C LEU A 621 38.91 -29.64 -25.66
N ARG A 622 39.04 -28.97 -24.51
CA ARG A 622 39.50 -27.58 -24.42
C ARG A 622 40.82 -27.54 -23.66
N PHE A 623 41.86 -27.05 -24.31
CA PHE A 623 43.14 -26.74 -23.67
C PHE A 623 43.24 -25.24 -23.40
N TRP A 624 44.11 -24.91 -22.45
CA TRP A 624 44.50 -23.57 -22.05
C TRP A 624 46.00 -23.43 -22.26
N TYR A 625 46.40 -22.35 -22.91
CA TYR A 625 47.77 -22.00 -23.23
C TYR A 625 48.20 -20.77 -22.41
N PRO A 626 49.45 -20.71 -21.93
CA PRO A 626 49.93 -19.59 -21.14
C PRO A 626 49.86 -18.27 -21.92
N PRO A 627 49.81 -17.12 -21.24
CA PRO A 627 50.02 -15.83 -21.89
C PRO A 627 51.36 -15.86 -22.65
N LYS A 628 51.36 -15.41 -23.90
CA LYS A 628 52.62 -15.30 -24.67
C LYS A 628 53.50 -14.26 -24.01
N VAL A 629 54.64 -14.70 -23.48
CA VAL A 629 55.74 -13.79 -23.13
C VAL A 629 56.16 -13.07 -24.41
N LEU A 630 55.97 -11.76 -24.45
CA LEU A 630 56.65 -10.90 -25.40
C LEU A 630 58.07 -10.74 -24.85
N ASP A 631 59.07 -11.25 -25.56
CA ASP A 631 60.47 -11.01 -25.24
C ASP A 631 60.77 -9.51 -25.37
N ILE A 632 60.74 -8.80 -24.24
CA ILE A 632 61.26 -7.44 -24.12
C ILE A 632 62.78 -7.58 -24.08
N GLY A 633 63.38 -7.63 -25.27
CA GLY A 633 64.81 -7.82 -25.47
C GLY A 633 65.65 -6.83 -24.66
N CYS A 634 66.76 -7.33 -24.10
CA CYS A 634 67.66 -6.54 -23.24
C CYS A 634 68.15 -5.26 -23.96
N PRO A 635 68.00 -4.07 -23.35
CA PRO A 635 68.33 -2.81 -24.02
C PRO A 635 69.84 -2.54 -24.05
N GLY A 636 70.56 -3.11 -25.02
CA GLY A 636 71.97 -2.75 -25.22
C GLY A 636 72.81 -3.61 -26.18
N CYS A 637 72.59 -3.49 -27.49
CA CYS A 637 73.65 -3.23 -28.50
C CYS A 637 73.03 -3.05 -29.92
N PRO A 638 73.74 -2.40 -30.86
CA PRO A 638 73.18 -1.98 -32.16
C PRO A 638 73.56 -2.93 -33.32
N GLU A 639 72.98 -2.61 -34.50
CA GLU A 639 73.31 -3.14 -35.84
C GLU A 639 72.96 -4.63 -36.08
N GLU A 640 72.50 -5.08 -37.26
CA GLU A 640 72.24 -4.37 -38.52
C GLU A 640 70.99 -4.97 -39.22
N ALA A 641 70.45 -4.31 -40.24
CA ALA A 641 69.22 -4.72 -40.94
C ALA A 641 69.52 -5.30 -42.34
N GLU A 642 68.62 -6.16 -42.86
CA GLU A 642 67.95 -6.03 -44.17
C GLU A 642 67.37 -7.36 -44.71
N LYS A 643 66.47 -7.22 -45.70
CA LYS A 643 65.97 -8.21 -46.69
C LYS A 643 64.98 -9.28 -46.21
N GLN A 644 63.80 -9.42 -46.84
CA GLN A 644 63.14 -8.50 -47.79
C GLN A 644 61.64 -8.83 -47.89
N ALA A 645 60.82 -7.82 -48.23
CA ALA A 645 59.40 -8.01 -48.55
C ALA A 645 59.05 -7.32 -49.88
N VAL A 646 58.28 -8.03 -50.71
CA VAL A 646 57.62 -7.54 -51.95
C VAL A 646 56.28 -8.29 -51.99
N LEU A 647 55.07 -7.74 -51.81
CA LEU A 647 54.51 -6.37 -51.87
C LEU A 647 54.06 -5.93 -53.27
N GLU A 648 52.74 -6.05 -53.50
CA GLU A 648 51.91 -5.33 -54.49
C GLU A 648 50.42 -5.49 -54.05
N GLY A 649 49.51 -4.51 -54.11
CA GLY A 649 49.67 -3.07 -54.30
C GLY A 649 48.32 -2.31 -54.41
N GLN A 650 48.19 -1.17 -53.70
CA GLN A 650 47.16 -0.09 -53.88
C GLN A 650 45.66 -0.42 -53.63
N PRO A 651 44.74 0.60 -53.53
CA PRO A 651 44.92 2.04 -53.24
C PRO A 651 44.09 2.54 -52.02
N SER A 652 44.14 3.84 -51.73
CA SER A 652 43.36 4.56 -50.70
C SER A 652 42.38 5.59 -51.30
N GLY A 653 41.29 5.95 -50.60
CA GLY A 653 40.44 7.09 -51.03
C GLY A 653 39.01 7.25 -50.45
N GLN A 654 38.90 7.85 -49.25
CA GLN A 654 37.75 8.62 -48.71
C GLN A 654 36.31 7.99 -48.63
N PRO A 655 35.37 8.61 -47.87
CA PRO A 655 34.12 7.96 -47.44
C PRO A 655 32.80 8.53 -48.01
N PRO A 656 31.77 7.68 -48.14
CA PRO A 656 30.35 7.99 -47.87
C PRO A 656 29.89 7.26 -46.59
N GLY A 657 28.75 7.55 -45.96
CA GLY A 657 27.68 8.51 -46.24
C GLY A 657 26.38 8.00 -45.60
N GLN A 658 25.54 8.87 -45.02
CA GLN A 658 24.25 8.44 -44.45
C GLN A 658 23.25 8.04 -45.54
N PRO A 659 22.39 7.05 -45.26
CA PRO A 659 21.02 7.06 -45.76
C PRO A 659 19.98 6.97 -44.63
N THR A 660 19.01 7.88 -44.68
CA THR A 660 17.78 7.82 -43.88
C THR A 660 16.86 6.70 -44.38
N GLY A 661 16.17 5.99 -43.47
CA GLY A 661 15.14 5.02 -43.81
C GLY A 661 14.00 5.01 -42.80
N GLN A 662 12.78 5.29 -43.27
CA GLN A 662 11.54 5.20 -42.48
C GLN A 662 11.04 3.74 -42.41
N PRO A 663 10.20 3.39 -41.40
CA PRO A 663 9.72 2.02 -41.23
C PRO A 663 8.67 1.63 -42.29
N PRO A 664 8.56 0.35 -42.66
CA PRO A 664 7.48 -0.15 -43.50
C PRO A 664 6.19 -0.32 -42.68
N GLU A 665 5.15 0.45 -42.99
CA GLU A 665 3.79 0.11 -42.61
C GLU A 665 3.28 -1.08 -43.44
N ASN A 666 2.51 -1.97 -42.82
CA ASN A 666 1.40 -2.62 -43.53
C ASN A 666 0.29 -3.02 -42.55
N HIS A 667 -0.97 -2.93 -43.00
CA HIS A 667 -2.13 -2.99 -42.12
C HIS A 667 -2.60 -4.42 -41.83
N GLN A 668 -2.89 -4.70 -40.55
CA GLN A 668 -3.94 -5.64 -40.15
C GLN A 668 -4.78 -5.04 -39.01
N ASN A 669 -6.05 -5.47 -38.91
CA ASN A 669 -7.11 -4.72 -38.25
C ASN A 669 -7.03 -4.68 -36.71
N PRO A 670 -7.58 -3.65 -36.05
CA PRO A 670 -7.65 -3.56 -34.60
C PRO A 670 -8.59 -4.63 -34.00
N PRO A 671 -8.29 -5.17 -32.81
CA PRO A 671 -9.18 -6.10 -32.11
C PRO A 671 -10.41 -5.41 -31.48
N PRO A 672 -11.53 -6.13 -31.29
CA PRO A 672 -12.73 -5.59 -30.66
C PRO A 672 -12.59 -5.35 -29.14
N PRO A 673 -13.46 -4.51 -28.53
CA PRO A 673 -13.42 -4.21 -27.10
C PRO A 673 -13.82 -5.41 -26.21
N PRO A 674 -13.39 -5.44 -24.93
CA PRO A 674 -13.57 -6.60 -24.05
C PRO A 674 -14.97 -6.72 -23.43
N PRO A 675 -15.49 -7.95 -23.21
CA PRO A 675 -16.66 -8.22 -22.37
C PRO A 675 -16.31 -8.24 -20.86
N PRO A 676 -17.31 -8.13 -19.94
CA PRO A 676 -17.07 -7.89 -18.51
C PRO A 676 -16.96 -9.13 -17.60
N ASN A 677 -16.21 -8.92 -16.50
CA ASN A 677 -16.15 -9.58 -15.17
C ASN A 677 -16.34 -11.11 -14.96
N GLU A 678 -15.31 -11.67 -14.31
CA GLU A 678 -15.34 -12.59 -13.14
C GLU A 678 -15.91 -14.04 -13.27
N PRO A 679 -15.54 -14.95 -12.34
CA PRO A 679 -14.33 -15.05 -11.51
C PRO A 679 -13.55 -16.36 -11.79
N ARG A 680 -12.37 -16.55 -11.17
CA ARG A 680 -11.70 -17.86 -11.07
C ARG A 680 -11.03 -18.07 -9.72
N ASP A 681 -11.37 -19.19 -9.09
CA ASP A 681 -10.83 -19.67 -7.82
C ASP A 681 -9.97 -20.94 -8.00
N ASN A 682 -9.12 -21.17 -7.01
CA ASN A 682 -8.43 -22.43 -6.68
C ASN A 682 -7.32 -22.96 -7.59
N LEU A 683 -6.46 -23.76 -6.96
CA LEU A 683 -5.16 -24.27 -7.40
C LEU A 683 -5.11 -25.81 -7.36
N ASP A 684 -4.03 -26.33 -7.94
CA ASP A 684 -3.37 -27.62 -7.71
C ASP A 684 -4.17 -28.93 -7.77
N ASN A 685 -3.64 -29.90 -8.55
CA ASN A 685 -3.66 -31.30 -8.13
C ASN A 685 -2.69 -32.22 -8.90
N LEU A 686 -2.32 -33.34 -8.25
CA LEU A 686 -1.87 -34.65 -8.79
C LEU A 686 -0.49 -34.78 -9.50
N ASP A 687 0.31 -35.86 -9.29
CA ASP A 687 0.33 -36.81 -8.16
C ASP A 687 1.56 -37.77 -8.09
N ASN A 688 1.66 -38.45 -6.93
CA ASN A 688 2.09 -39.85 -6.69
C ASN A 688 3.55 -40.38 -6.75
N LEU A 689 3.77 -41.29 -5.78
CA LEU A 689 4.89 -42.21 -5.55
C LEU A 689 4.28 -43.60 -5.16
N ILE A 690 4.92 -44.67 -4.66
CA ILE A 690 6.27 -44.90 -4.08
C ILE A 690 6.82 -46.33 -4.33
N PRO A 691 6.16 -47.46 -3.95
CA PRO A 691 6.94 -48.55 -3.32
C PRO A 691 6.75 -49.99 -3.84
N LYS A 692 7.64 -50.87 -3.34
CA LYS A 692 7.65 -52.37 -3.31
C LYS A 692 8.31 -53.05 -4.53
N THR A 693 9.21 -54.05 -4.42
CA THR A 693 9.93 -54.75 -3.32
C THR A 693 11.11 -55.57 -3.96
N ARG A 694 11.98 -56.41 -3.35
CA ARG A 694 12.07 -57.10 -2.02
C ARG A 694 13.51 -57.58 -1.68
N THR A 695 13.83 -57.67 -0.38
CA THR A 695 14.78 -58.62 0.30
C THR A 695 16.28 -58.74 -0.02
N ARG A 696 17.05 -58.60 1.07
CA ARG A 696 18.47 -58.91 1.39
C ARG A 696 18.89 -60.38 1.21
N SER A 697 20.17 -60.60 0.88
CA SER A 697 20.97 -61.76 1.35
C SER A 697 22.48 -61.43 1.38
N GLU A 698 23.19 -61.90 2.41
CA GLU A 698 24.66 -61.78 2.54
C GLU A 698 25.30 -63.17 2.39
N LYS A 699 26.51 -63.25 1.80
CA LYS A 699 27.41 -64.41 1.94
C LYS A 699 28.87 -64.05 1.62
N THR A 700 29.79 -64.84 2.17
CA THR A 700 31.21 -64.52 2.36
C THR A 700 32.15 -65.36 1.49
N LEU A 701 33.46 -65.06 1.63
CA LEU A 701 34.65 -65.86 1.24
C LEU A 701 35.03 -65.93 -0.24
N SER A 702 36.21 -65.40 -0.59
CA SER A 702 37.48 -66.17 -0.64
C SER A 702 38.57 -65.42 -1.41
N SER A 703 39.83 -65.73 -1.14
CA SER A 703 40.99 -65.14 -1.82
C SER A 703 41.43 -65.98 -3.02
N SER A 704 41.85 -65.30 -4.10
CA SER A 704 42.68 -65.89 -5.16
C SER A 704 43.67 -64.83 -5.66
N SER A 705 44.85 -65.25 -6.08
CA SER A 705 45.97 -64.38 -6.43
C SER A 705 45.92 -63.92 -7.90
N GLU A 706 45.95 -62.60 -8.13
CA GLU A 706 46.09 -62.04 -9.48
C GLU A 706 47.56 -62.00 -9.93
N PRO A 707 47.84 -62.16 -11.24
CA PRO A 707 49.20 -62.25 -11.79
C PRO A 707 49.90 -60.88 -11.91
N SER A 708 51.23 -60.90 -11.98
CA SER A 708 52.06 -59.68 -12.04
C SER A 708 51.95 -58.87 -13.33
N ILE A 709 52.00 -57.55 -13.16
CA ILE A 709 51.98 -56.52 -14.21
C ILE A 709 53.37 -56.42 -14.88
N LYS A 710 53.39 -56.10 -16.18
CA LYS A 710 54.58 -55.91 -17.00
C LYS A 710 54.50 -54.58 -17.79
N VAL A 711 55.65 -54.09 -18.27
CA VAL A 711 55.71 -52.95 -19.19
C VAL A 711 54.96 -53.28 -20.48
N GLY A 712 54.18 -52.33 -21.00
CA GLY A 712 53.28 -52.50 -22.14
C GLY A 712 51.92 -53.12 -21.81
N ASP A 713 51.65 -53.51 -20.56
CA ASP A 713 50.30 -53.91 -20.13
C ASP A 713 49.37 -52.70 -20.06
N TRP A 714 48.10 -52.90 -20.42
CA TRP A 714 47.01 -52.00 -20.04
C TRP A 714 46.58 -52.29 -18.60
N VAL A 715 46.50 -51.24 -17.79
CA VAL A 715 46.14 -51.30 -16.38
C VAL A 715 45.00 -50.34 -16.04
N GLU A 716 44.04 -50.83 -15.27
CA GLU A 716 42.99 -50.03 -14.67
C GLU A 716 43.48 -49.48 -13.32
N ILE A 717 43.26 -48.17 -13.10
CA ILE A 717 43.81 -47.45 -11.95
C ILE A 717 42.81 -47.44 -10.79
N ARG A 718 43.32 -47.69 -9.58
CA ARG A 718 42.57 -47.66 -8.32
C ARG A 718 42.57 -46.27 -7.70
N HIS A 719 41.41 -45.82 -7.22
CA HIS A 719 41.24 -44.63 -6.38
C HIS A 719 40.12 -44.85 -5.37
N GLY A 720 40.17 -44.23 -4.19
CA GLY A 720 39.13 -44.35 -3.16
C GLY A 720 38.77 -45.79 -2.71
N GLY A 721 39.61 -46.80 -3.05
CA GLY A 721 39.33 -48.23 -2.82
C GLY A 721 38.71 -48.99 -4.00
N MET A 722 38.15 -48.32 -5.01
CA MET A 722 37.58 -48.91 -6.22
C MET A 722 38.47 -48.72 -7.46
N PHE A 723 38.22 -49.50 -8.52
CA PHE A 723 38.85 -49.32 -9.83
C PHE A 723 37.90 -48.53 -10.73
N PHE A 724 38.46 -47.60 -11.53
CA PHE A 724 37.71 -46.47 -12.10
C PHE A 724 37.72 -46.40 -13.65
N GLY A 725 37.83 -47.53 -14.34
CA GLY A 725 37.58 -47.65 -15.79
C GLY A 725 38.51 -46.86 -16.73
N LYS A 726 39.51 -46.15 -16.22
CA LYS A 726 40.55 -45.48 -17.00
C LYS A 726 41.71 -46.44 -17.20
N GLU A 727 41.78 -47.01 -18.40
CA GLU A 727 42.85 -47.91 -18.83
C GLU A 727 44.07 -47.07 -19.26
N ALA A 728 45.22 -47.27 -18.61
CA ALA A 728 46.48 -46.63 -18.95
C ALA A 728 47.53 -47.67 -19.36
N ILE A 729 48.50 -47.29 -20.20
CA ILE A 729 49.60 -48.17 -20.60
C ILE A 729 50.75 -48.02 -19.60
N VAL A 730 51.32 -49.13 -19.13
CA VAL A 730 52.54 -49.13 -18.32
C VAL A 730 53.75 -48.79 -19.19
N GLU A 731 54.37 -47.64 -18.96
CA GLU A 731 55.59 -47.19 -19.65
C GLU A 731 56.87 -47.72 -19.01
N SER A 732 56.92 -47.81 -17.67
CA SER A 732 58.06 -48.38 -16.95
C SER A 732 57.67 -48.92 -15.57
N ILE A 733 58.50 -49.82 -15.04
CA ILE A 733 58.34 -50.40 -13.69
C ILE A 733 59.66 -50.19 -12.93
N GLY A 734 59.61 -49.36 -11.89
CA GLY A 734 60.65 -49.24 -10.87
C GLY A 734 60.34 -50.09 -9.63
N ALA A 735 61.28 -50.18 -8.69
CA ALA A 735 61.19 -51.06 -7.53
C ALA A 735 59.96 -50.81 -6.61
N PHE A 736 59.43 -49.59 -6.58
CA PHE A 736 58.32 -49.19 -5.71
C PHE A 736 57.19 -48.44 -6.43
N GLN A 737 57.36 -48.11 -7.71
CA GLN A 737 56.42 -47.32 -8.51
C GLN A 737 56.40 -47.81 -9.96
N VAL A 738 55.23 -47.70 -10.58
CA VAL A 738 54.95 -48.02 -11.98
C VAL A 738 54.52 -46.73 -12.66
N VAL A 739 55.18 -46.37 -13.75
CA VAL A 739 54.84 -45.18 -14.56
C VAL A 739 53.81 -45.60 -15.59
N VAL A 740 52.69 -44.89 -15.64
CA VAL A 740 51.61 -45.16 -16.62
C VAL A 740 51.21 -43.89 -17.36
N ARG A 741 50.81 -44.04 -18.63
CA ARG A 741 50.25 -42.96 -19.44
C ARG A 741 48.87 -43.35 -19.97
N HIS A 742 47.87 -42.51 -19.72
CA HIS A 742 46.57 -42.56 -20.39
C HIS A 742 46.64 -41.69 -21.66
N PRO A 743 46.08 -42.10 -22.81
CA PRO A 743 46.16 -41.34 -24.07
C PRO A 743 45.57 -39.92 -24.06
N SER A 744 44.87 -39.52 -22.99
CA SER A 744 44.32 -38.17 -22.80
C SER A 744 45.02 -37.34 -21.72
N TRP A 745 46.14 -37.79 -21.16
CA TRP A 745 46.93 -37.04 -20.18
C TRP A 745 48.11 -36.35 -20.85
N VAL A 746 48.45 -35.15 -20.37
CA VAL A 746 49.59 -34.37 -20.88
C VAL A 746 50.93 -34.97 -20.46
N VAL A 747 51.00 -35.60 -19.28
CA VAL A 747 52.23 -36.21 -18.73
C VAL A 747 51.98 -37.65 -18.22
N PRO A 748 53.03 -38.49 -18.07
CA PRO A 748 52.94 -39.77 -17.36
C PRO A 748 52.77 -39.57 -15.85
N HIS A 749 52.18 -40.55 -15.17
CA HIS A 749 51.98 -40.50 -13.72
C HIS A 749 52.43 -41.80 -13.03
N CYS A 750 53.02 -41.66 -11.84
CA CYS A 750 53.53 -42.78 -11.04
C CYS A 750 52.48 -43.31 -10.07
N TYR A 751 52.26 -44.63 -10.09
CA TYR A 751 51.38 -45.33 -9.14
C TYR A 751 52.14 -46.46 -8.45
N LYS A 752 51.74 -46.81 -7.23
CA LYS A 752 52.20 -48.06 -6.60
C LYS A 752 51.58 -49.27 -7.32
N PRO A 753 52.26 -50.43 -7.41
CA PRO A 753 51.71 -51.65 -8.00
C PRO A 753 50.35 -52.08 -7.41
N GLU A 754 50.15 -51.90 -6.10
CA GLU A 754 48.90 -52.22 -5.37
C GLU A 754 47.66 -51.41 -5.80
N ASN A 755 47.87 -50.31 -6.54
CA ASN A 755 46.82 -49.43 -7.07
C ASN A 755 46.58 -49.62 -8.58
N LEU A 756 47.13 -50.68 -9.19
CA LEU A 756 46.96 -51.00 -10.60
C LEU A 756 46.41 -52.42 -10.73
N LYS A 757 45.45 -52.62 -11.64
CA LYS A 757 44.91 -53.94 -11.99
C LYS A 757 45.10 -54.18 -13.47
N LYS A 758 45.72 -55.31 -13.83
CA LYS A 758 45.91 -55.69 -15.23
C LYS A 758 44.59 -55.97 -15.92
N VAL A 759 44.30 -55.25 -17.00
CA VAL A 759 43.15 -55.53 -17.86
C VAL A 759 43.54 -56.62 -18.86
N LYS A 760 42.62 -57.53 -19.17
CA LYS A 760 42.77 -58.41 -20.34
C LYS A 760 42.46 -57.58 -21.58
N ALA A 761 43.47 -57.29 -22.39
CA ALA A 761 43.31 -56.59 -23.66
C ALA A 761 42.19 -57.25 -24.49
N GLN A 762 41.18 -56.46 -24.83
CA GLN A 762 40.29 -56.79 -25.95
C GLN A 762 41.08 -56.65 -27.26
N ARG A 763 40.67 -57.40 -28.29
CA ARG A 763 41.29 -57.36 -29.63
C ARG A 763 40.77 -56.19 -30.44
#